data_AF-A0A9P0GLP0-F1
#
_entry.id   AF-A0A9P0GLP0-F1
#
_cell.length_a   1.000
_cell.length_b   1.000
_cell.length_c   1.000
_cell.angle_alpha   90.00
_cell.angle_beta   90.00
_cell.angle_gamma   90.00
#
_symmetry.space_group_name_H-M   'P 1'
#
loop_
_entity.id
_entity.type
_entity.pdbx_description
1 polymer ?
#
loop_
_entity_poly.entity_id
_entity_poly.type
_entity_poly.pdbx_seq_one_letter_code
_entity_poly.pdbx_strand_id
1 'polypeptide(L)'
;MGKGKKPGNRKFRPLEEGDLTPAAQQETSPSSSTTTRQQKPDQGKKRTEIFEHGNLTRRSAQGEGQSWFSTRQEIPSQQETASRQETASSSVTSQFKKIDLDEGKTNAGEEKQSNKDHKQYSSTIPQKMSETQQPWQGQKPSDQEAWRSQGGKKKDVQKKKTPSGISKELQPQSQTKKQTGISVKNQPPSENKYVEPGEAKYQLLIPKPGRLGKRIRVETNYFKIDLGNLQTVYHYDVKITPEHKRIFRNVMEKFGLENFPSIPFAYDNKYNLYTVKKLKDIVGETAFEERQYNVQVKFARVVDLAPLHDLAKSQITPREALQVVDIVLRSSPSVSLLRAGRSFFFTPGADPVNLEDGMELRNGFYQSAVRGQCIYLNVDVAHKAVPKNMKLTEAISDFFDNRFKKFDLTKGLDDTKFQKFNAFVERIRISYQLPNKPSSKRSYTINGLKRPAKYQRFRLDNGKELTVENYFKNEKGYVIRYPNLPTVWVGNRDRCIYLPLELCIIEKDQMIKKELTPANTRNMIMKTATGTRERKEKIKASIAKAQFNDHPVVQNFGFNVNDEFMQLDGRILQPPMLLYKNNNTATPERGQWFKSKNHQFQYSVDIKNWTIIACTDERGNSFDVSELRRLANMIQKTRELNLPAPGHIEIVGNIKTFFLETIKGQNYDIIFVVVPDQSTECYPLVKKAAELYTNCLTQCIKFKTANAILRDSRTGPQTIANIMLKVNMKLNGINHTLKQLPKVLENCMVMGADVTHPAPGSKIKPSVAAVTASYDSQASQYTFRWRLQGPRVEMIQDMEAIVRELLLECRQNTKTLPKTIIYFRDGVSDGEYDKVVENEVQDIKAACFRLDQNYRPKITCIVVQKRHHTRLFPVNEGDSEDKNFNVPAGTCVDTEITHPYMQEYYLVSHASIKGVARPTKYTTLVDDNKLSNDDLEQLTYYLCHLYSRCNRSVSYPAPTYNAHLAAARAKVYIHNEELNFDNLDHSYAGLMKTFTIRQTNPMYFI
;
A
#
# COMPACT_ATOMS: atom_id res chain seq x y z
N MET A 1 -65.15 -34.67 -4.68
CA MET A 1 -65.80 -33.91 -3.57
C MET A 1 -65.96 -34.87 -2.39
N GLY A 2 -66.03 -34.48 -1.11
CA GLY A 2 -66.06 -33.13 -0.52
C GLY A 2 -65.27 -33.03 0.81
N LYS A 3 -65.55 -32.00 1.64
CA LYS A 3 -64.82 -31.65 2.88
C LYS A 3 -65.64 -31.98 4.14
N GLY A 4 -65.01 -32.09 5.31
CA GLY A 4 -65.70 -32.03 6.62
C GLY A 4 -64.76 -32.02 7.84
N LYS A 5 -64.91 -31.05 8.76
CA LYS A 5 -64.24 -30.96 10.08
C LYS A 5 -65.23 -31.28 11.21
N LYS A 6 -64.77 -31.64 12.43
CA LYS A 6 -65.53 -31.41 13.70
C LYS A 6 -64.62 -31.32 14.97
N PRO A 7 -65.06 -30.68 16.09
CA PRO A 7 -64.22 -30.40 17.29
C PRO A 7 -64.89 -30.63 18.69
N GLY A 8 -64.29 -30.09 19.78
CA GLY A 8 -64.79 -29.96 21.18
C GLY A 8 -63.83 -29.10 22.04
N ASN A 9 -63.81 -28.98 23.39
CA ASN A 9 -64.73 -29.16 24.56
C ASN A 9 -63.82 -29.27 25.84
N ARG A 10 -63.94 -28.68 27.06
CA ARG A 10 -64.69 -27.60 27.83
C ARG A 10 -63.67 -27.08 28.93
N LYS A 11 -63.89 -26.37 30.05
CA LYS A 11 -65.04 -25.84 30.86
C LYS A 11 -64.69 -24.44 31.47
N PHE A 12 -64.62 -24.26 32.81
CA PHE A 12 -64.59 -22.99 33.61
C PHE A 12 -63.55 -23.10 34.77
N ARG A 13 -62.91 -22.06 35.38
CA ARG A 13 -63.31 -20.73 35.98
C ARG A 13 -64.02 -20.87 37.37
N PRO A 14 -63.88 -20.00 38.41
CA PRO A 14 -63.23 -18.65 38.47
C PRO A 14 -62.52 -18.16 39.82
N LEU A 15 -62.06 -16.89 39.86
CA LEU A 15 -61.76 -15.96 41.04
C LEU A 15 -60.49 -16.20 41.91
N GLU A 16 -59.83 -15.22 42.57
CA GLU A 16 -59.98 -13.73 42.72
C GLU A 16 -58.61 -12.95 42.83
N GLU A 17 -58.56 -11.77 43.48
CA GLU A 17 -57.46 -10.75 43.49
C GLU A 17 -56.42 -10.86 44.65
N GLY A 18 -55.33 -10.05 44.64
CA GLY A 18 -54.41 -9.89 45.79
C GLY A 18 -53.06 -9.18 45.50
N ASP A 19 -52.44 -8.55 46.52
CA ASP A 19 -51.26 -7.66 46.41
C ASP A 19 -50.22 -7.86 47.55
N LEU A 20 -49.02 -7.29 47.40
CA LEU A 20 -47.96 -6.99 48.41
C LEU A 20 -47.17 -8.12 49.13
N THR A 21 -46.08 -7.69 49.79
CA THR A 21 -45.09 -8.49 50.57
C THR A 21 -45.41 -8.54 52.07
N PRO A 22 -44.86 -9.52 52.84
CA PRO A 22 -43.71 -9.24 53.72
C PRO A 22 -42.74 -10.44 53.88
N ALA A 23 -42.01 -10.58 55.00
CA ALA A 23 -40.81 -11.43 55.10
C ALA A 23 -40.55 -12.10 56.49
N ALA A 24 -39.60 -13.06 56.47
CA ALA A 24 -38.62 -13.43 57.52
C ALA A 24 -38.93 -14.51 58.60
N GLN A 25 -37.83 -15.01 59.20
CA GLN A 25 -37.66 -15.80 60.44
C GLN A 25 -38.07 -17.30 60.39
N GLN A 26 -37.44 -18.24 61.14
CA GLN A 26 -36.21 -18.27 61.98
C GLN A 26 -35.71 -19.75 62.11
N GLU A 27 -34.49 -20.12 62.53
CA GLU A 27 -33.30 -19.35 62.95
C GLU A 27 -31.97 -19.96 62.38
N THR A 28 -30.96 -20.57 63.05
CA THR A 28 -30.69 -21.00 64.45
C THR A 28 -29.23 -20.71 64.89
N SER A 29 -29.06 -20.31 66.16
CA SER A 29 -27.82 -19.82 66.81
C SER A 29 -26.89 -20.90 67.41
N PRO A 30 -25.69 -20.55 67.97
CA PRO A 30 -25.02 -19.24 68.16
C PRO A 30 -23.67 -19.16 67.37
N SER A 31 -22.58 -18.43 67.68
CA SER A 31 -22.04 -17.56 68.78
C SER A 31 -20.80 -16.81 68.25
N SER A 32 -20.26 -15.69 68.77
CA SER A 32 -20.69 -14.61 69.69
C SER A 32 -19.59 -13.50 69.71
N SER A 33 -19.78 -12.40 70.48
CA SER A 33 -18.76 -11.51 71.11
C SER A 33 -17.53 -11.00 70.30
N THR A 34 -17.18 -9.70 70.21
CA THR A 34 -17.72 -8.48 70.88
C THR A 34 -17.26 -7.15 70.23
N THR A 35 -18.21 -6.20 70.04
CA THR A 35 -18.16 -4.71 70.22
C THR A 35 -17.13 -3.73 69.57
N THR A 36 -17.68 -2.84 68.71
CA THR A 36 -17.59 -1.34 68.66
C THR A 36 -16.38 -0.48 68.17
N ARG A 37 -16.62 0.23 67.04
CA ARG A 37 -16.82 1.71 66.86
C ARG A 37 -15.63 2.71 66.65
N GLN A 38 -15.84 3.54 65.60
CA GLN A 38 -15.50 4.99 65.42
C GLN A 38 -14.09 5.51 64.99
N GLN A 39 -14.12 6.25 63.85
CA GLN A 39 -13.39 7.49 63.46
C GLN A 39 -11.83 7.58 63.31
N LYS A 40 -11.44 8.02 62.09
CA LYS A 40 -10.45 9.08 61.68
C LYS A 40 -9.55 9.77 62.73
N PRO A 41 -8.40 10.40 62.33
CA PRO A 41 -7.61 10.24 61.08
C PRO A 41 -6.05 10.42 61.19
N ASP A 42 -5.38 10.32 60.03
CA ASP A 42 -4.23 11.14 59.56
C ASP A 42 -2.77 10.87 60.00
N GLN A 43 -1.83 11.20 59.08
CA GLN A 43 -0.36 11.32 59.16
C GLN A 43 0.48 10.12 59.68
N GLY A 44 1.65 9.79 59.12
CA GLY A 44 2.34 10.31 57.92
C GLY A 44 3.86 10.02 57.94
N LYS A 45 4.60 10.48 56.91
CA LYS A 45 6.10 10.50 56.79
C LYS A 45 6.76 9.09 56.59
N LYS A 46 7.56 8.87 55.53
CA LYS A 46 9.01 9.13 55.34
C LYS A 46 9.90 8.17 56.19
N ARG A 47 11.02 7.59 55.72
CA ARG A 47 11.81 7.73 54.46
C ARG A 47 12.91 6.63 54.40
N THR A 48 13.35 6.20 53.19
CA THR A 48 14.69 5.57 52.89
C THR A 48 15.06 4.27 53.65
N GLU A 49 16.06 3.45 53.30
CA GLU A 49 17.01 3.30 52.18
C GLU A 49 17.22 1.76 51.95
N ILE A 50 17.28 1.21 50.72
CA ILE A 50 18.47 0.82 49.90
C ILE A 50 19.44 -0.21 50.57
N PHE A 51 20.01 -1.12 49.76
CA PHE A 51 20.99 -2.20 50.04
C PHE A 51 20.42 -3.51 50.64
N GLU A 52 20.89 -4.72 50.28
CA GLU A 52 21.50 -5.19 49.01
C GLU A 52 21.39 -6.73 48.86
N HIS A 53 22.22 -7.37 48.02
CA HIS A 53 22.19 -8.80 47.73
C HIS A 53 22.60 -9.71 48.90
N GLY A 54 21.88 -10.84 49.04
CA GLY A 54 22.29 -12.03 49.80
C GLY A 54 21.82 -13.28 49.05
N ASN A 55 22.65 -14.33 48.99
CA ASN A 55 22.46 -15.48 48.08
C ASN A 55 22.83 -16.81 48.80
N LEU A 56 22.53 -17.96 48.18
CA LEU A 56 22.93 -19.33 48.58
C LEU A 56 22.12 -19.89 49.79
N THR A 57 21.93 -21.22 50.02
CA THR A 57 22.49 -22.44 49.36
C THR A 57 21.64 -23.72 49.57
N ARG A 58 21.69 -24.67 48.61
CA ARG A 58 21.63 -26.17 48.71
C ARG A 58 20.36 -26.87 49.29
N ARG A 59 19.76 -27.85 48.57
CA ARG A 59 19.94 -29.35 48.55
C ARG A 59 19.44 -30.06 49.83
N SER A 60 18.85 -31.28 49.82
CA SER A 60 18.69 -32.39 48.85
C SER A 60 17.32 -33.10 49.10
N ALA A 61 16.55 -33.71 48.18
CA ALA A 61 16.78 -34.59 47.01
C ALA A 61 16.78 -36.11 47.30
N GLN A 62 15.67 -36.81 47.01
CA GLN A 62 15.57 -38.21 46.53
C GLN A 62 14.10 -38.57 46.15
N GLY A 63 13.89 -39.60 45.31
CA GLY A 63 12.56 -40.10 44.87
C GLY A 63 12.48 -40.31 43.34
N GLU A 64 11.89 -41.43 42.89
CA GLU A 64 12.01 -41.95 41.50
C GLU A 64 10.65 -42.09 40.75
N GLY A 65 10.70 -42.24 39.42
CA GLY A 65 9.54 -42.58 38.56
C GLY A 65 9.61 -41.94 37.16
N GLN A 66 9.49 -42.73 36.08
CA GLN A 66 9.83 -42.31 34.69
C GLN A 66 8.66 -42.32 33.69
N SER A 67 8.58 -41.30 32.82
CA SER A 67 8.27 -41.32 31.36
C SER A 67 8.05 -39.86 30.87
N TRP A 68 8.93 -39.11 30.17
CA TRP A 68 9.82 -39.29 28.99
C TRP A 68 9.08 -39.34 27.62
N PHE A 69 9.36 -38.52 26.59
CA PHE A 69 10.38 -37.47 26.31
C PHE A 69 9.71 -36.08 26.05
N SER A 70 10.27 -34.89 26.37
CA SER A 70 11.55 -34.23 26.00
C SER A 70 11.58 -33.72 24.52
N THR A 71 12.03 -32.51 24.09
CA THR A 71 12.73 -31.29 24.63
C THR A 71 14.15 -31.50 25.20
N ARG A 72 15.18 -30.65 25.00
CA ARG A 72 15.29 -29.20 24.68
C ARG A 72 16.77 -28.82 24.35
N GLN A 73 17.03 -27.57 23.92
CA GLN A 73 18.29 -26.76 24.14
C GLN A 73 19.61 -27.20 23.45
N GLU A 74 20.55 -26.34 23.00
CA GLU A 74 21.34 -25.19 23.54
C GLU A 74 22.47 -25.57 24.52
N ILE A 75 23.70 -25.04 24.32
CA ILE A 75 24.92 -24.96 25.19
C ILE A 75 26.20 -24.81 24.29
N PRO A 76 27.32 -24.12 24.66
CA PRO A 76 27.53 -22.88 25.44
C PRO A 76 28.56 -21.91 24.72
N SER A 77 29.39 -21.14 25.46
CA SER A 77 30.55 -20.37 24.92
C SER A 77 31.63 -20.03 25.98
N GLN A 78 32.92 -20.31 25.72
CA GLN A 78 34.18 -19.78 26.33
C GLN A 78 35.37 -20.74 25.97
N GLN A 79 36.64 -20.51 26.33
CA GLN A 79 37.59 -19.42 26.02
C GLN A 79 39.04 -19.91 26.35
N GLU A 80 40.05 -19.47 25.56
CA GLU A 80 41.52 -19.49 25.80
C GLU A 80 42.24 -20.68 26.48
N THR A 81 43.24 -21.26 25.77
CA THR A 81 44.67 -21.35 26.17
C THR A 81 45.51 -21.92 25.00
N ALA A 82 46.84 -22.03 25.14
CA ALA A 82 47.77 -21.99 23.99
C ALA A 82 48.87 -23.09 23.92
N SER A 83 49.53 -23.12 22.75
CA SER A 83 50.87 -23.67 22.45
C SER A 83 51.09 -25.20 22.37
N ARG A 84 51.51 -25.64 21.17
CA ARG A 84 52.78 -26.36 20.93
C ARG A 84 53.22 -26.16 19.46
N GLN A 85 54.52 -26.30 19.21
CA GLN A 85 55.17 -26.12 17.89
C GLN A 85 55.74 -27.46 17.38
N GLU A 86 56.56 -27.40 16.32
CA GLU A 86 57.45 -28.46 15.78
C GLU A 86 56.76 -29.51 14.88
N THR A 87 57.33 -29.95 13.74
CA THR A 87 58.60 -29.59 13.03
C THR A 87 58.56 -29.89 11.50
N ALA A 88 59.67 -29.59 10.82
CA ALA A 88 60.12 -29.93 9.45
C ALA A 88 59.57 -31.25 8.82
N SER A 89 59.38 -31.44 7.50
CA SER A 89 59.90 -30.86 6.23
C SER A 89 61.08 -31.59 5.53
N SER A 90 60.75 -32.48 4.58
CA SER A 90 61.57 -33.07 3.49
C SER A 90 60.61 -33.83 2.54
N SER A 91 60.86 -34.17 1.26
CA SER A 91 61.83 -33.82 0.21
C SER A 91 61.17 -34.19 -1.16
N VAL A 92 61.27 -33.42 -2.26
CA VAL A 92 62.27 -33.54 -3.37
C VAL A 92 62.40 -34.99 -3.90
N THR A 93 62.20 -35.38 -5.18
CA THR A 93 62.39 -34.72 -6.50
C THR A 93 61.45 -35.25 -7.63
N SER A 94 61.43 -34.54 -8.78
CA SER A 94 61.40 -34.90 -10.24
C SER A 94 61.27 -36.38 -10.73
N GLN A 95 61.02 -36.72 -12.02
CA GLN A 95 61.58 -36.14 -13.27
C GLN A 95 60.85 -36.51 -14.60
N PHE A 96 61.12 -35.68 -15.62
CA PHE A 96 60.76 -35.67 -17.06
C PHE A 96 60.72 -36.99 -17.87
N LYS A 97 59.89 -37.01 -18.94
CA LYS A 97 60.39 -37.04 -20.36
C LYS A 97 59.36 -36.57 -21.41
N LYS A 98 59.87 -36.20 -22.61
CA LYS A 98 59.14 -35.73 -23.82
C LYS A 98 58.99 -36.86 -24.84
N ILE A 99 58.01 -36.77 -25.74
CA ILE A 99 58.07 -37.22 -27.15
C ILE A 99 57.37 -36.15 -28.03
N ASP A 100 57.81 -35.97 -29.28
CA ASP A 100 57.42 -34.93 -30.25
C ASP A 100 57.28 -35.60 -31.67
N LEU A 101 56.80 -35.02 -32.78
CA LEU A 101 56.41 -33.63 -33.12
C LEU A 101 55.34 -33.52 -34.24
N ASP A 102 55.57 -34.19 -35.38
CA ASP A 102 55.16 -33.86 -36.77
C ASP A 102 53.69 -33.51 -37.15
N GLU A 103 53.55 -32.23 -37.55
CA GLU A 103 53.21 -31.74 -38.91
C GLU A 103 51.88 -32.11 -39.63
N GLY A 104 51.17 -31.06 -40.06
CA GLY A 104 50.05 -31.12 -41.03
C GLY A 104 49.57 -29.72 -41.46
N LYS A 105 50.26 -29.08 -42.42
CA LYS A 105 49.93 -27.72 -42.92
C LYS A 105 48.73 -27.78 -43.89
N THR A 106 47.90 -26.74 -44.02
CA THR A 106 48.14 -25.70 -45.06
C THR A 106 47.20 -24.46 -44.97
N ASN A 107 47.77 -23.31 -45.36
CA ASN A 107 47.19 -22.18 -46.12
C ASN A 107 45.94 -21.42 -45.63
N ALA A 108 46.22 -20.32 -44.90
CA ALA A 108 46.13 -18.93 -45.40
C ALA A 108 44.90 -18.44 -46.21
N GLY A 109 44.40 -17.26 -45.79
CA GLY A 109 43.48 -16.40 -46.54
C GLY A 109 43.35 -15.03 -45.87
N GLU A 110 44.26 -14.09 -46.18
CA GLU A 110 44.06 -12.67 -45.85
C GLU A 110 43.11 -12.03 -46.88
N GLU A 111 42.26 -11.11 -46.46
CA GLU A 111 41.83 -10.01 -47.34
C GLU A 111 41.67 -8.71 -46.54
N LYS A 112 42.01 -7.57 -47.16
CA LYS A 112 42.08 -6.24 -46.54
C LYS A 112 41.24 -5.24 -47.33
N GLN A 113 40.77 -4.20 -46.62
CA GLN A 113 40.23 -2.95 -47.19
C GLN A 113 38.88 -3.12 -47.92
N SER A 114 37.95 -2.17 -47.84
CA SER A 114 38.19 -0.75 -48.12
C SER A 114 37.35 0.23 -47.29
N ASN A 115 37.85 1.46 -47.21
CA ASN A 115 37.22 2.60 -46.58
C ASN A 115 36.53 3.48 -47.64
N LYS A 116 35.35 4.03 -47.35
CA LYS A 116 34.75 5.13 -48.15
C LYS A 116 34.00 6.11 -47.26
N ASP A 117 34.25 7.38 -47.52
CA ASP A 117 33.94 8.51 -46.64
C ASP A 117 32.72 9.34 -47.09
N HIS A 118 32.22 10.14 -46.13
CA HIS A 118 31.36 11.32 -46.29
C HIS A 118 29.90 11.06 -46.76
N LYS A 119 28.89 11.84 -46.36
CA LYS A 119 28.92 13.28 -45.99
C LYS A 119 28.18 13.62 -44.70
N GLN A 120 28.58 14.75 -44.10
CA GLN A 120 27.81 15.47 -43.11
C GLN A 120 26.58 16.15 -43.76
N TYR A 121 25.54 16.37 -42.98
CA TYR A 121 24.72 17.58 -43.10
C TYR A 121 24.48 18.15 -41.70
N SER A 122 24.83 19.42 -41.51
CA SER A 122 24.42 20.19 -40.34
C SER A 122 23.13 20.93 -40.64
N SER A 123 22.35 21.21 -39.60
CA SER A 123 21.37 22.31 -39.60
C SER A 123 21.32 22.93 -38.22
N THR A 124 21.25 24.25 -38.16
CA THR A 124 21.51 25.03 -36.94
C THR A 124 20.54 26.21 -36.87
N ILE A 125 19.54 26.14 -35.99
CA ILE A 125 18.58 27.22 -35.69
C ILE A 125 18.15 27.11 -34.20
N PRO A 126 17.70 28.19 -33.53
CA PRO A 126 18.53 28.72 -32.44
C PRO A 126 17.81 28.94 -31.10
N GLN A 127 18.56 29.38 -30.08
CA GLN A 127 18.04 29.75 -28.77
C GLN A 127 17.45 31.17 -28.74
N LYS A 128 16.20 31.31 -28.25
CA LYS A 128 15.60 32.42 -27.46
C LYS A 128 14.08 32.14 -27.33
N MET A 129 13.36 32.53 -26.27
CA MET A 129 13.75 33.14 -25.00
C MET A 129 12.86 32.58 -23.86
N SER A 130 13.03 33.08 -22.63
CA SER A 130 12.31 32.64 -21.42
C SER A 130 10.91 33.23 -21.30
N GLU A 131 9.96 32.45 -20.78
CA GLU A 131 8.75 32.99 -20.15
C GLU A 131 8.35 32.18 -18.91
N THR A 132 7.74 32.82 -17.91
CA THR A 132 7.59 32.27 -16.55
C THR A 132 6.19 31.72 -16.29
N GLN A 133 6.09 30.43 -15.97
CA GLN A 133 4.84 29.84 -15.48
C GLN A 133 4.53 30.32 -14.06
N GLN A 134 3.49 31.14 -13.91
CA GLN A 134 2.89 31.46 -12.61
C GLN A 134 1.95 30.33 -12.14
N PRO A 135 1.76 30.12 -10.82
CA PRO A 135 0.75 29.20 -10.32
C PRO A 135 -0.67 29.74 -10.55
N TRP A 136 -1.61 28.84 -10.86
CA TRP A 136 -3.05 29.15 -10.89
C TRP A 136 -3.53 29.75 -9.57
N GLN A 137 -4.24 30.88 -9.64
CA GLN A 137 -5.05 31.42 -8.56
C GLN A 137 -6.53 31.14 -8.83
N GLY A 138 -7.30 30.87 -7.77
CA GLY A 138 -8.74 30.61 -7.85
C GLY A 138 -9.56 31.89 -8.10
N GLN A 139 -10.78 31.70 -8.59
CA GLN A 139 -11.71 32.77 -8.94
C GLN A 139 -12.11 33.63 -7.72
N LYS A 140 -12.50 34.89 -7.99
CA LYS A 140 -13.37 35.70 -7.13
C LYS A 140 -14.57 36.21 -7.93
N PRO A 141 -15.66 36.64 -7.26
CA PRO A 141 -16.97 36.82 -7.91
C PRO A 141 -17.09 38.09 -8.76
N SER A 142 -18.23 38.19 -9.46
CA SER A 142 -18.75 39.41 -10.06
C SER A 142 -19.16 40.45 -9.02
N ASP A 143 -19.22 41.72 -9.41
CA ASP A 143 -20.50 42.40 -9.72
C ASP A 143 -20.24 43.80 -10.34
N GLN A 144 -21.26 44.31 -11.05
CA GLN A 144 -21.68 45.72 -11.24
C GLN A 144 -20.64 46.88 -11.34
N GLU A 145 -20.78 47.91 -12.20
CA GLU A 145 -21.62 48.12 -13.39
C GLU A 145 -21.14 49.42 -14.15
N ALA A 146 -21.86 49.81 -15.21
CA ALA A 146 -21.96 51.18 -15.76
C ALA A 146 -20.79 51.86 -16.56
N TRP A 147 -21.04 51.95 -17.88
CA TRP A 147 -21.17 53.21 -18.68
C TRP A 147 -20.01 53.81 -19.54
N ARG A 148 -20.39 54.09 -20.81
CA ARG A 148 -19.90 55.12 -21.76
C ARG A 148 -18.48 54.92 -22.38
N SER A 149 -18.20 55.29 -23.65
CA SER A 149 -19.06 55.77 -24.77
C SER A 149 -18.35 55.83 -26.14
N GLN A 150 -19.14 55.71 -27.23
CA GLN A 150 -18.95 56.25 -28.61
C GLN A 150 -17.86 55.72 -29.58
N GLY A 151 -18.28 55.49 -30.84
CA GLY A 151 -17.47 55.61 -32.08
C GLY A 151 -16.81 54.33 -32.67
N GLY A 152 -16.94 53.98 -33.96
CA GLY A 152 -17.91 54.42 -34.98
C GLY A 152 -17.59 54.15 -36.47
N LYS A 153 -18.20 53.10 -37.08
CA LYS A 153 -18.28 52.80 -38.56
C LYS A 153 -16.93 52.38 -39.21
N LYS A 154 -16.81 51.64 -40.32
CA LYS A 154 -17.66 51.30 -41.52
C LYS A 154 -17.55 49.77 -41.84
N LYS A 155 -18.62 49.03 -42.20
CA LYS A 155 -19.14 48.63 -43.56
C LYS A 155 -18.18 47.73 -44.38
N ASP A 156 -18.59 46.71 -45.16
CA ASP A 156 -19.89 46.14 -45.63
C ASP A 156 -19.75 44.56 -45.70
N VAL A 157 -20.75 43.65 -45.60
CA VAL A 157 -22.09 43.46 -46.25
C VAL A 157 -21.92 42.93 -47.71
N GLN A 158 -22.48 41.80 -48.22
CA GLN A 158 -23.87 41.26 -48.14
C GLN A 158 -24.08 39.79 -48.66
N LYS A 159 -25.05 39.02 -48.10
CA LYS A 159 -26.00 37.97 -48.68
C LYS A 159 -25.50 36.84 -49.66
N LYS A 160 -26.27 35.79 -50.08
CA LYS A 160 -27.37 34.89 -49.55
C LYS A 160 -28.21 34.30 -50.73
N LYS A 161 -28.38 32.97 -50.89
CA LYS A 161 -29.62 32.24 -51.39
C LYS A 161 -29.45 30.74 -51.78
N THR A 162 -30.58 30.01 -51.71
CA THR A 162 -30.96 28.66 -52.23
C THR A 162 -31.75 28.81 -53.58
N PRO A 163 -32.37 27.79 -54.29
CA PRO A 163 -32.82 26.42 -53.90
C PRO A 163 -32.78 25.25 -54.96
N SER A 164 -33.32 24.06 -54.57
CA SER A 164 -34.03 22.97 -55.33
C SER A 164 -33.80 22.66 -56.84
N GLY A 165 -33.93 21.42 -57.36
CA GLY A 165 -34.21 20.08 -56.78
C GLY A 165 -34.85 19.05 -57.76
N ILE A 166 -34.77 17.73 -57.47
CA ILE A 166 -35.41 16.56 -58.18
C ILE A 166 -34.90 16.34 -59.67
N SER A 167 -35.04 15.26 -60.47
CA SER A 167 -35.69 13.90 -60.52
C SER A 167 -34.90 12.92 -61.46
N LYS A 168 -35.24 11.65 -61.81
CA LYS A 168 -36.33 10.72 -61.41
C LYS A 168 -35.92 9.21 -61.33
N GLU A 169 -35.93 8.42 -62.42
CA GLU A 169 -35.96 6.92 -62.44
C GLU A 169 -35.30 6.25 -63.68
N LEU A 170 -34.73 5.04 -63.55
CA LEU A 170 -35.18 3.78 -64.20
C LEU A 170 -34.31 2.55 -63.83
N GLN A 171 -34.80 1.34 -64.15
CA GLN A 171 -34.25 0.00 -63.88
C GLN A 171 -34.24 -0.82 -65.22
N PRO A 172 -33.60 -2.02 -65.38
CA PRO A 172 -33.60 -3.13 -64.41
C PRO A 172 -32.42 -4.15 -64.42
N GLN A 173 -32.65 -5.25 -63.68
CA GLN A 173 -32.10 -6.62 -63.81
C GLN A 173 -30.82 -7.06 -63.06
N SER A 174 -30.93 -8.33 -62.66
CA SER A 174 -30.06 -9.25 -61.91
C SER A 174 -28.72 -9.60 -62.60
N GLN A 175 -27.73 -10.28 -62.01
CA GLN A 175 -27.74 -11.21 -60.87
C GLN A 175 -26.30 -11.46 -60.32
N THR A 176 -26.12 -11.48 -58.98
CA THR A 176 -25.50 -12.56 -58.15
C THR A 176 -24.88 -12.02 -56.84
N LYS A 177 -24.70 -12.89 -55.84
CA LYS A 177 -24.19 -12.53 -54.49
C LYS A 177 -22.67 -12.71 -54.36
N LYS A 178 -21.98 -11.73 -53.77
CA LYS A 178 -20.78 -11.95 -52.94
C LYS A 178 -20.89 -11.14 -51.65
N GLN A 179 -20.48 -11.73 -50.53
CA GLN A 179 -20.43 -11.06 -49.23
C GLN A 179 -19.15 -10.20 -49.13
N THR A 180 -19.26 -9.02 -48.55
CA THR A 180 -18.12 -8.19 -48.13
C THR A 180 -18.34 -7.68 -46.70
N GLY A 181 -17.30 -7.68 -45.88
CA GLY A 181 -17.38 -7.22 -44.49
C GLY A 181 -17.39 -5.70 -44.40
N ILE A 182 -18.27 -5.14 -43.57
CA ILE A 182 -18.36 -3.69 -43.34
C ILE A 182 -17.30 -3.27 -42.32
N SER A 183 -16.29 -2.53 -42.79
CA SER A 183 -15.33 -1.84 -41.93
C SER A 183 -15.96 -0.56 -41.38
N VAL A 184 -16.23 -0.52 -40.07
CA VAL A 184 -16.75 0.68 -39.39
C VAL A 184 -15.60 1.67 -39.17
N LYS A 185 -15.62 2.78 -39.91
CA LYS A 185 -14.69 3.89 -39.70
C LYS A 185 -15.10 4.68 -38.46
N ASN A 186 -14.23 4.73 -37.45
CA ASN A 186 -14.42 5.62 -36.31
C ASN A 186 -14.27 7.09 -36.73
N GLN A 187 -15.34 7.87 -36.59
CA GLN A 187 -15.26 9.29 -36.27
C GLN A 187 -15.75 9.47 -34.83
N PRO A 188 -15.13 10.36 -34.03
CA PRO A 188 -15.60 10.61 -32.67
C PRO A 188 -16.95 11.36 -32.73
N PRO A 189 -18.01 10.88 -32.06
CA PRO A 189 -19.21 11.68 -31.87
C PRO A 189 -18.90 12.85 -30.94
N SER A 190 -19.44 14.03 -31.22
CA SER A 190 -19.31 15.21 -30.36
C SER A 190 -20.01 14.96 -29.01
N GLU A 191 -19.23 14.84 -27.94
CA GLU A 191 -19.76 14.46 -26.63
C GLU A 191 -20.45 15.62 -25.90
N ASN A 192 -21.77 15.71 -26.04
CA ASN A 192 -22.59 16.25 -24.96
C ASN A 192 -22.50 15.25 -23.78
N LYS A 193 -21.71 15.58 -22.74
CA LYS A 193 -21.70 14.80 -21.50
C LYS A 193 -23.11 14.72 -20.93
N TYR A 194 -23.55 13.51 -20.58
CA TYR A 194 -24.78 13.33 -19.82
C TYR A 194 -24.56 13.87 -18.40
N VAL A 195 -25.24 14.98 -18.09
CA VAL A 195 -25.34 15.52 -16.73
C VAL A 195 -26.78 15.34 -16.27
N GLU A 196 -26.99 14.50 -15.28
CA GLU A 196 -28.32 14.29 -14.70
C GLU A 196 -28.70 15.53 -13.87
N PRO A 197 -29.92 16.09 -13.98
CA PRO A 197 -30.26 17.37 -13.34
C PRO A 197 -30.16 17.34 -11.80
N GLY A 198 -29.08 17.89 -11.26
CA GLY A 198 -28.81 18.04 -9.83
C GLY A 198 -27.36 18.44 -9.56
N GLU A 199 -27.05 18.89 -8.35
CA GLU A 199 -25.66 19.08 -7.94
C GLU A 199 -24.98 17.73 -7.69
N ALA A 200 -23.84 17.47 -8.33
CA ALA A 200 -23.09 16.22 -8.22
C ALA A 200 -22.26 16.10 -6.91
N LYS A 201 -22.92 16.34 -5.77
CA LYS A 201 -22.31 16.31 -4.42
C LYS A 201 -22.61 14.99 -3.71
N TYR A 202 -21.74 14.61 -2.76
CA TYR A 202 -22.02 13.48 -1.89
C TYR A 202 -23.15 13.81 -0.89
N GLN A 203 -23.89 12.77 -0.49
CA GLN A 203 -25.05 12.90 0.38
C GLN A 203 -24.63 13.17 1.83
N LEU A 204 -25.25 14.19 2.43
CA LEU A 204 -25.11 14.53 3.85
C LEU A 204 -26.43 14.21 4.56
N LEU A 205 -26.39 13.34 5.56
CA LEU A 205 -27.54 12.94 6.37
C LEU A 205 -27.08 12.55 7.79
N ILE A 206 -27.89 12.83 8.80
CA ILE A 206 -27.59 12.42 10.19
C ILE A 206 -27.80 10.90 10.26
N PRO A 207 -26.74 10.09 10.48
CA PRO A 207 -26.86 8.64 10.45
C PRO A 207 -27.59 8.14 11.70
N LYS A 208 -28.37 7.07 11.55
CA LYS A 208 -28.92 6.31 12.68
C LYS A 208 -27.98 5.17 12.98
N PRO A 209 -27.39 5.08 14.21
CA PRO A 209 -26.46 4.02 14.52
C PRO A 209 -27.05 2.62 14.36
N GLY A 210 -26.22 1.69 13.91
CA GLY A 210 -26.56 0.28 13.78
C GLY A 210 -26.86 -0.37 15.13
N ARG A 211 -27.61 -1.47 15.10
CA ARG A 211 -28.18 -2.16 16.26
C ARG A 211 -27.86 -3.65 16.29
N LEU A 212 -27.43 -4.23 15.17
CA LEU A 212 -27.05 -5.64 15.07
C LEU A 212 -25.67 -5.90 15.69
N GLY A 213 -25.52 -7.10 16.26
CA GLY A 213 -24.28 -7.58 16.88
C GLY A 213 -24.26 -7.53 18.41
N LYS A 214 -23.31 -8.22 19.04
CA LYS A 214 -23.08 -8.20 20.49
C LYS A 214 -22.37 -6.89 20.86
N ARG A 215 -22.87 -6.12 21.84
CA ARG A 215 -22.16 -4.93 22.35
C ARG A 215 -20.79 -5.29 22.91
N ILE A 216 -19.81 -4.41 22.68
CA ILE A 216 -18.43 -4.47 23.21
C ILE A 216 -17.97 -3.04 23.54
N ARG A 217 -17.19 -2.86 24.62
CA ARG A 217 -16.47 -1.62 24.91
C ARG A 217 -15.05 -1.72 24.34
N VAL A 218 -14.66 -0.72 23.55
CA VAL A 218 -13.34 -0.67 22.91
C VAL A 218 -12.66 0.66 23.19
N GLU A 219 -11.34 0.68 23.24
CA GLU A 219 -10.54 1.90 23.18
C GLU A 219 -10.06 2.16 21.75
N THR A 220 -9.85 3.42 21.40
CA THR A 220 -9.13 3.81 20.19
C THR A 220 -7.95 4.72 20.52
N ASN A 221 -6.97 4.80 19.62
CA ASN A 221 -5.80 5.65 19.73
C ASN A 221 -6.08 7.12 19.37
N TYR A 222 -7.27 7.60 19.74
CA TYR A 222 -7.72 8.98 19.58
C TYR A 222 -7.70 9.64 20.96
N PHE A 223 -7.16 10.85 20.99
CA PHE A 223 -6.93 11.63 22.20
C PHE A 223 -7.69 12.95 22.05
N LYS A 224 -8.60 13.28 22.97
CA LYS A 224 -9.46 14.47 22.81
C LYS A 224 -8.61 15.74 22.82
N ILE A 225 -8.87 16.62 21.85
CA ILE A 225 -8.27 17.95 21.80
C ILE A 225 -9.26 18.93 22.44
N ASP A 226 -8.76 19.71 23.40
CA ASP A 226 -9.38 20.95 23.84
C ASP A 226 -8.72 22.12 23.07
N LEU A 227 -9.54 23.07 22.63
CA LEU A 227 -9.14 24.24 21.86
C LEU A 227 -9.27 25.55 22.66
N GLY A 228 -9.66 25.46 23.94
CA GLY A 228 -9.93 26.60 24.79
C GLY A 228 -11.04 27.49 24.20
N ASN A 229 -10.90 28.80 24.36
CA ASN A 229 -11.87 29.78 23.85
C ASN A 229 -11.50 30.38 22.48
N LEU A 230 -10.45 29.90 21.81
CA LEU A 230 -9.91 30.55 20.61
C LEU A 230 -10.82 30.35 19.38
N GLN A 231 -11.41 31.45 18.90
CA GLN A 231 -12.34 31.43 17.75
C GLN A 231 -11.68 31.72 16.40
N THR A 232 -10.53 32.41 16.36
CA THR A 232 -9.91 32.84 15.08
C THR A 232 -8.39 32.89 15.18
N VAL A 233 -7.68 32.60 14.08
CA VAL A 233 -6.23 32.80 13.95
C VAL A 233 -5.88 33.56 12.68
N TYR A 234 -4.69 34.16 12.64
CA TYR A 234 -4.16 34.85 11.46
C TYR A 234 -3.26 33.89 10.68
N HIS A 235 -3.53 33.71 9.38
CA HIS A 235 -2.73 32.90 8.44
C HIS A 235 -1.85 33.81 7.58
N TYR A 236 -0.61 33.37 7.38
CA TYR A 236 0.41 34.05 6.58
C TYR A 236 1.04 33.10 5.55
N ASP A 237 1.23 33.63 4.35
CA ASP A 237 2.07 33.00 3.33
C ASP A 237 3.54 33.33 3.60
N VAL A 238 4.36 32.29 3.66
CA VAL A 238 5.80 32.35 3.90
C VAL A 238 6.56 32.01 2.62
N LYS A 239 7.55 32.84 2.27
CA LYS A 239 8.51 32.59 1.19
C LYS A 239 9.92 32.77 1.72
N ILE A 240 10.75 31.74 1.54
CA ILE A 240 12.17 31.75 1.93
C ILE A 240 13.01 31.45 0.68
N THR A 241 13.96 32.33 0.36
CA THR A 241 14.88 32.17 -0.77
C THR A 241 16.34 32.30 -0.33
N PRO A 242 17.26 31.42 -0.80
CA PRO A 242 17.05 30.29 -1.71
C PRO A 242 16.28 29.11 -1.11
N GLU A 243 15.63 28.27 -1.94
CA GLU A 243 14.70 27.21 -1.51
C GLU A 243 15.37 25.98 -0.85
N HIS A 244 16.02 26.15 0.30
CA HIS A 244 16.62 25.06 1.08
C HIS A 244 15.63 24.42 2.07
N LYS A 245 14.59 23.74 1.57
CA LYS A 245 13.41 23.25 2.33
C LYS A 245 13.67 22.29 3.51
N ARG A 246 14.93 21.90 3.79
CA ARG A 246 15.31 21.15 5.00
C ARG A 246 15.55 22.06 6.21
N ILE A 247 16.11 23.25 6.00
CA ILE A 247 16.47 24.23 7.05
C ILE A 247 15.46 25.38 7.17
N PHE A 248 14.42 25.39 6.33
CA PHE A 248 13.34 26.38 6.35
C PHE A 248 12.76 26.61 7.75
N ARG A 249 12.66 25.57 8.60
CA ARG A 249 12.23 25.71 9.98
C ARG A 249 13.21 26.59 10.78
N ASN A 250 14.49 26.26 10.79
CA ASN A 250 15.50 26.98 11.57
C ASN A 250 15.72 28.42 11.09
N VAL A 251 15.63 28.64 9.78
CA VAL A 251 15.62 29.99 9.17
C VAL A 251 14.40 30.79 9.65
N MET A 252 13.20 30.20 9.66
CA MET A 252 11.97 30.85 10.12
C MET A 252 11.95 31.09 11.64
N GLU A 253 12.46 30.15 12.43
CA GLU A 253 12.63 30.27 13.89
C GLU A 253 13.57 31.42 14.23
N LYS A 254 14.72 31.52 13.56
CA LYS A 254 15.65 32.64 13.73
C LYS A 254 15.02 33.98 13.28
N PHE A 255 14.44 34.04 12.08
CA PHE A 255 13.79 35.25 11.58
C PHE A 255 12.67 35.74 12.51
N GLY A 256 11.87 34.83 13.08
CA GLY A 256 10.82 35.16 14.05
C GLY A 256 11.37 35.74 15.35
N LEU A 257 12.50 35.22 15.87
CA LEU A 257 13.19 35.80 17.03
C LEU A 257 13.76 37.19 16.74
N GLU A 258 14.20 37.44 15.51
CA GLU A 258 14.77 38.74 15.09
C GLU A 258 13.70 39.81 14.80
N ASN A 259 12.50 39.41 14.31
CA ASN A 259 11.49 40.35 13.80
C ASN A 259 10.20 40.42 14.63
N PHE A 260 9.86 39.39 15.41
CA PHE A 260 8.65 39.33 16.24
C PHE A 260 8.79 38.40 17.47
N PRO A 261 9.84 38.54 18.31
CA PRO A 261 10.17 37.59 19.38
C PRO A 261 9.05 37.35 20.40
N SER A 262 8.17 38.34 20.61
CA SER A 262 7.05 38.26 21.56
C SER A 262 5.78 37.59 21.01
N ILE A 263 5.80 37.03 19.80
CA ILE A 263 4.63 36.43 19.14
C ILE A 263 4.96 34.99 18.71
N PRO A 264 4.60 33.98 19.54
CA PRO A 264 4.72 32.57 19.16
C PRO A 264 3.90 32.24 17.92
N PHE A 265 4.49 31.45 17.02
CA PHE A 265 3.91 31.10 15.72
C PHE A 265 4.01 29.61 15.44
N ALA A 266 3.05 29.08 14.68
CA ALA A 266 3.07 27.70 14.20
C ALA A 266 3.36 27.69 12.69
N TYR A 267 4.32 26.87 12.25
CA TYR A 267 4.81 26.86 10.86
C TYR A 267 4.88 25.44 10.28
N ASP A 268 4.41 25.26 9.04
CA ASP A 268 4.35 23.96 8.36
C ASP A 268 5.70 23.43 7.83
N ASN A 269 6.76 24.23 7.94
CA ASN A 269 8.09 24.08 7.35
C ASN A 269 8.14 24.27 5.81
N LYS A 270 7.19 24.99 5.21
CA LYS A 270 7.19 25.33 3.78
C LYS A 270 6.72 26.75 3.47
N TYR A 271 5.46 27.04 3.77
CA TYR A 271 4.68 28.15 3.20
C TYR A 271 3.58 28.68 4.13
N ASN A 272 3.14 27.92 5.14
CA ASN A 272 1.99 28.28 5.95
C ASN A 272 2.41 28.57 7.40
N LEU A 273 2.28 29.83 7.82
CA LEU A 273 2.53 30.28 9.20
C LEU A 273 1.22 30.80 9.81
N TYR A 274 1.04 30.55 11.11
CA TYR A 274 -0.14 30.97 11.86
C TYR A 274 0.25 31.66 13.17
N THR A 275 -0.50 32.68 13.56
CA THR A 275 -0.37 33.37 14.87
C THR A 275 -1.74 33.69 15.48
N VAL A 276 -1.76 33.87 16.80
CA VAL A 276 -2.94 34.33 17.56
C VAL A 276 -3.06 35.86 17.59
N LYS A 277 -1.93 36.57 17.49
CA LYS A 277 -1.88 38.04 17.38
C LYS A 277 -1.50 38.44 15.96
N LYS A 278 -2.15 39.48 15.42
CA LYS A 278 -1.89 39.95 14.05
C LYS A 278 -0.50 40.58 13.93
N LEU A 279 0.32 40.01 13.04
CA LEU A 279 1.54 40.62 12.51
C LEU A 279 1.22 41.64 11.39
N LYS A 280 2.12 42.60 11.18
CA LYS A 280 2.24 43.33 9.91
C LYS A 280 2.90 42.41 8.86
N ASP A 281 2.79 42.75 7.58
CA ASP A 281 3.62 42.11 6.55
C ASP A 281 5.11 42.43 6.81
N ILE A 282 5.98 41.42 6.67
CA ILE A 282 7.42 41.55 6.94
C ILE A 282 8.20 40.97 5.75
N VAL A 283 9.22 41.70 5.29
CA VAL A 283 10.23 41.23 4.36
C VAL A 283 11.59 41.64 4.90
N GLY A 284 12.52 40.70 5.01
CA GLY A 284 13.86 40.94 5.54
C GLY A 284 14.82 39.79 5.24
N GLU A 285 16.01 39.85 5.82
CA GLU A 285 17.07 38.85 5.63
C GLU A 285 17.51 38.26 6.98
N THR A 286 17.91 36.99 7.00
CA THR A 286 18.51 36.35 8.17
C THR A 286 19.64 35.38 7.77
N ALA A 287 20.67 35.30 8.59
CA ALA A 287 21.84 34.45 8.35
C ALA A 287 21.72 33.10 9.07
N PHE A 288 21.80 31.98 8.34
CA PHE A 288 21.82 30.62 8.90
C PHE A 288 22.86 29.75 8.16
N GLU A 289 23.66 28.97 8.89
CA GLU A 289 24.77 28.16 8.34
C GLU A 289 25.63 28.94 7.31
N GLU A 290 26.17 30.09 7.74
CA GLU A 290 27.05 30.98 6.94
C GLU A 290 26.40 31.54 5.64
N ARG A 291 25.07 31.49 5.53
CA ARG A 291 24.32 31.91 4.33
C ARG A 291 23.18 32.84 4.68
N GLN A 292 22.97 33.86 3.85
CA GLN A 292 21.79 34.72 3.94
C GLN A 292 20.56 34.07 3.31
N TYR A 293 19.41 34.33 3.93
CA TYR A 293 18.09 33.93 3.45
C TYR A 293 17.14 35.11 3.51
N ASN A 294 16.56 35.46 2.36
CA ASN A 294 15.53 36.48 2.27
C ASN A 294 14.19 35.81 2.62
N VAL A 295 13.53 36.33 3.64
CA VAL A 295 12.29 35.79 4.22
C VAL A 295 11.19 36.83 4.04
N GLN A 296 10.04 36.38 3.56
CA GLN A 296 8.83 37.15 3.40
C GLN A 296 7.68 36.44 4.12
N VAL A 297 7.00 37.17 5.01
CA VAL A 297 5.80 36.73 5.74
C VAL A 297 4.69 37.74 5.40
N LYS A 298 3.66 37.29 4.67
CA LYS A 298 2.54 38.14 4.22
C LYS A 298 1.22 37.65 4.76
N PHE A 299 0.37 38.56 5.25
CA PHE A 299 -0.96 38.22 5.71
C PHE A 299 -1.84 37.71 4.56
N ALA A 300 -2.37 36.50 4.72
CA ALA A 300 -3.18 35.84 3.70
C ALA A 300 -4.68 35.89 4.03
N ARG A 301 -5.08 35.49 5.25
CA ARG A 301 -6.46 35.63 5.76
C ARG A 301 -6.55 35.43 7.28
N VAL A 302 -7.71 35.76 7.84
CA VAL A 302 -8.15 35.19 9.13
C VAL A 302 -8.75 33.81 8.83
N VAL A 303 -8.44 32.81 9.66
CA VAL A 303 -9.07 31.48 9.63
C VAL A 303 -9.98 31.35 10.84
N ASP A 304 -11.24 31.04 10.58
CA ASP A 304 -12.27 30.78 11.58
C ASP A 304 -12.11 29.36 12.18
N LEU A 305 -12.11 29.28 13.51
CA LEU A 305 -12.07 28.05 14.30
C LEU A 305 -13.41 27.76 15.00
N ALA A 306 -14.41 28.65 14.97
CA ALA A 306 -15.72 28.41 15.58
C ALA A 306 -16.37 27.07 15.17
N PRO A 307 -16.30 26.61 13.90
CA PRO A 307 -16.84 25.31 13.48
C PRO A 307 -16.10 24.09 14.05
N LEU A 308 -14.97 24.27 14.75
CA LEU A 308 -14.25 23.21 15.45
C LEU A 308 -14.81 22.93 16.84
N HIS A 309 -15.35 23.95 17.52
CA HIS A 309 -15.92 23.84 18.87
C HIS A 309 -17.26 23.10 18.86
N ASP A 310 -18.01 23.19 17.77
CA ASP A 310 -19.25 22.43 17.54
C ASP A 310 -19.29 21.83 16.12
N LEU A 311 -18.63 20.68 15.96
CA LEU A 311 -18.67 19.91 14.71
C LEU A 311 -20.05 19.28 14.45
N ALA A 312 -20.92 19.16 15.45
CA ALA A 312 -22.27 18.63 15.30
C ALA A 312 -23.23 19.64 14.63
N LYS A 313 -22.96 20.95 14.72
CA LYS A 313 -23.60 21.99 13.89
C LYS A 313 -22.95 22.14 12.50
N SER A 314 -21.69 21.76 12.36
CA SER A 314 -20.89 21.97 11.14
C SER A 314 -21.02 20.79 10.17
N GLN A 315 -21.89 20.89 9.15
CA GLN A 315 -22.12 19.81 8.17
C GLN A 315 -20.88 19.47 7.34
N ILE A 316 -20.22 20.49 6.79
CA ILE A 316 -19.01 20.37 5.97
C ILE A 316 -17.79 20.31 6.89
N THR A 317 -16.82 19.43 6.59
CA THR A 317 -15.57 19.35 7.35
C THR A 317 -14.76 20.66 7.21
N PRO A 318 -14.45 21.39 8.30
CA PRO A 318 -13.71 22.66 8.25
C PRO A 318 -12.21 22.42 8.04
N ARG A 319 -11.82 22.11 6.78
CA ARG A 319 -10.48 21.64 6.40
C ARG A 319 -9.34 22.60 6.79
N GLU A 320 -9.51 23.92 6.63
CA GLU A 320 -8.47 24.91 6.99
C GLU A 320 -8.24 25.01 8.50
N ALA A 321 -9.31 25.04 9.28
CA ALA A 321 -9.26 25.09 10.73
C ALA A 321 -8.62 23.81 11.32
N LEU A 322 -8.94 22.63 10.78
CA LEU A 322 -8.24 21.38 11.11
C LEU A 322 -6.75 21.42 10.74
N GLN A 323 -6.38 22.10 9.64
CA GLN A 323 -4.98 22.31 9.27
C GLN A 323 -4.23 23.23 10.27
N VAL A 324 -4.91 24.20 10.91
CA VAL A 324 -4.32 24.99 12.02
C VAL A 324 -3.93 24.06 13.17
N VAL A 325 -4.87 23.26 13.69
CA VAL A 325 -4.62 22.32 14.80
C VAL A 325 -3.50 21.32 14.45
N ASP A 326 -3.52 20.80 13.23
CA ASP A 326 -2.53 19.88 12.66
C ASP A 326 -1.13 20.50 12.43
N ILE A 327 -0.99 21.84 12.43
CA ILE A 327 0.30 22.54 12.35
C ILE A 327 0.76 23.03 13.74
N VAL A 328 -0.15 23.53 14.58
CA VAL A 328 0.14 23.92 15.97
C VAL A 328 0.69 22.73 16.76
N LEU A 329 -0.03 21.61 16.80
CA LEU A 329 0.40 20.42 17.55
C LEU A 329 1.64 19.72 16.98
N ARG A 330 2.04 20.03 15.73
CA ARG A 330 3.34 19.58 15.19
C ARG A 330 4.51 20.41 15.69
N SER A 331 4.27 21.59 16.24
CA SER A 331 5.34 22.52 16.60
C SER A 331 6.26 21.93 17.67
N SER A 332 5.69 21.28 18.69
CA SER A 332 6.46 20.64 19.78
C SER A 332 7.40 19.54 19.31
N PRO A 333 6.93 18.40 18.73
CA PRO A 333 7.85 17.34 18.31
C PRO A 333 8.75 17.73 17.13
N SER A 334 8.47 18.84 16.43
CA SER A 334 9.40 19.38 15.41
C SER A 334 10.66 20.03 15.99
N VAL A 335 10.72 20.30 17.30
CA VAL A 335 11.91 20.88 17.96
C VAL A 335 13.02 19.83 18.14
N SER A 336 12.65 18.63 18.61
CA SER A 336 13.61 17.60 19.04
C SER A 336 13.62 16.32 18.18
N LEU A 337 12.59 16.08 17.36
CA LEU A 337 12.41 14.81 16.64
C LEU A 337 12.50 14.97 15.11
N LEU A 338 13.01 13.93 14.45
CA LEU A 338 13.18 13.92 13.00
C LEU A 338 11.82 13.76 12.30
N ARG A 339 11.32 14.82 11.67
CA ARG A 339 10.03 14.82 10.96
C ARG A 339 10.12 14.19 9.56
N ALA A 340 9.23 13.24 9.26
CA ALA A 340 8.93 12.79 7.91
C ALA A 340 7.41 12.81 7.64
N GLY A 341 6.93 13.92 7.06
CA GLY A 341 5.51 14.12 6.75
C GLY A 341 4.66 14.39 8.00
N ARG A 342 3.80 13.42 8.35
CA ARG A 342 2.96 13.41 9.56
C ARG A 342 3.56 12.58 10.72
N SER A 343 4.76 12.04 10.55
CA SER A 343 5.45 11.23 11.57
C SER A 343 6.73 11.88 12.07
N PHE A 344 7.04 11.61 13.33
CA PHE A 344 8.20 12.09 14.07
C PHE A 344 8.98 10.90 14.61
N PHE A 345 10.30 10.92 14.45
CA PHE A 345 11.17 9.78 14.78
C PHE A 345 12.20 10.17 15.83
N PHE A 346 12.34 9.28 16.82
CA PHE A 346 13.28 9.44 17.92
C PHE A 346 14.73 9.22 17.44
N THR A 347 15.67 9.87 18.11
CA THR A 347 17.08 9.45 18.12
C THR A 347 17.16 7.99 18.60
N PRO A 348 17.95 7.12 17.95
CA PRO A 348 18.10 5.73 18.38
C PRO A 348 18.85 5.66 19.72
N GLY A 349 18.69 4.54 20.43
CA GLY A 349 19.55 4.20 21.58
C GLY A 349 20.94 3.75 21.14
N ALA A 350 21.75 3.31 22.10
CA ALA A 350 23.14 2.90 21.87
C ALA A 350 23.32 1.72 20.87
N ASP A 351 22.30 0.85 20.73
CA ASP A 351 22.25 -0.22 19.72
C ASP A 351 21.04 -0.01 18.77
N PRO A 352 21.25 0.60 17.58
CA PRO A 352 20.20 0.77 16.58
C PRO A 352 19.84 -0.56 15.91
N VAL A 353 18.55 -0.93 15.92
CA VAL A 353 18.09 -2.19 15.34
C VAL A 353 18.42 -2.27 13.84
N ASN A 354 19.40 -3.12 13.52
CA ASN A 354 19.85 -3.43 12.17
C ASN A 354 18.72 -4.03 11.31
N LEU A 355 18.59 -3.59 10.07
CA LEU A 355 17.63 -4.10 9.08
C LEU A 355 18.28 -4.86 7.90
N GLU A 356 19.61 -5.05 7.93
CA GLU A 356 20.47 -5.51 6.82
C GLU A 356 20.58 -4.47 5.69
N ASP A 357 21.32 -4.75 4.62
CA ASP A 357 21.46 -3.91 3.42
C ASP A 357 21.75 -2.41 3.69
N GLY A 358 22.65 -2.10 4.63
CA GLY A 358 23.06 -0.73 4.98
C GLY A 358 22.03 0.09 5.78
N MET A 359 20.93 -0.51 6.23
CA MET A 359 19.78 0.19 6.82
C MET A 359 19.58 -0.12 8.32
N GLU A 360 19.09 0.86 9.07
CA GLU A 360 18.70 0.76 10.48
C GLU A 360 17.24 1.20 10.68
N LEU A 361 16.60 0.72 11.76
CA LEU A 361 15.24 1.06 12.14
C LEU A 361 15.18 2.27 13.07
N ARG A 362 14.51 3.34 12.65
CA ARG A 362 14.04 4.41 13.54
C ARG A 362 12.61 4.15 13.98
N ASN A 363 12.39 4.24 15.29
CA ASN A 363 11.07 4.23 15.92
C ASN A 363 10.58 5.66 16.14
N GLY A 364 9.27 5.82 16.24
CA GLY A 364 8.62 7.12 16.29
C GLY A 364 7.11 6.99 16.41
N PHE A 365 6.40 8.08 16.13
CA PHE A 365 4.95 8.12 16.08
C PHE A 365 4.44 8.91 14.88
N TYR A 366 3.20 8.65 14.51
CA TYR A 366 2.36 9.44 13.61
C TYR A 366 1.45 10.33 14.47
N GLN A 367 1.18 11.55 14.01
CA GLN A 367 0.06 12.34 14.51
C GLN A 367 -0.73 12.98 13.37
N SER A 368 -2.04 13.12 13.56
CA SER A 368 -2.91 13.97 12.75
C SER A 368 -4.07 14.43 13.60
N ALA A 369 -4.46 15.71 13.49
CA ALA A 369 -5.82 16.09 13.87
C ALA A 369 -6.81 15.32 12.97
N VAL A 370 -7.92 14.88 13.54
CA VAL A 370 -9.03 14.19 12.86
C VAL A 370 -10.38 14.66 13.41
N ARG A 371 -11.41 14.61 12.57
CA ARG A 371 -12.81 14.94 12.90
C ARG A 371 -13.61 13.66 13.08
N GLY A 372 -14.28 13.53 14.22
CA GLY A 372 -15.49 12.70 14.37
C GLY A 372 -16.65 13.62 14.77
N GLN A 373 -17.38 13.27 15.82
CA GLN A 373 -18.38 14.15 16.45
C GLN A 373 -17.73 15.32 17.23
N CYS A 374 -16.51 15.13 17.75
CA CYS A 374 -15.61 16.22 18.14
C CYS A 374 -14.21 16.01 17.52
N ILE A 375 -13.19 16.76 17.96
CA ILE A 375 -11.83 16.72 17.40
C ILE A 375 -10.92 15.87 18.27
N TYR A 376 -10.13 15.04 17.60
CA TYR A 376 -9.15 14.18 18.24
C TYR A 376 -7.78 14.30 17.59
N LEU A 377 -6.74 14.06 18.38
CA LEU A 377 -5.41 13.74 17.89
C LEU A 377 -5.32 12.23 17.71
N ASN A 378 -5.16 11.75 16.49
CA ASN A 378 -4.91 10.35 16.19
C ASN A 378 -3.41 10.09 16.30
N VAL A 379 -2.97 9.35 17.32
CA VAL A 379 -1.55 9.05 17.60
C VAL A 379 -1.29 7.55 17.45
N ASP A 380 -0.38 7.16 16.56
CA ASP A 380 -0.05 5.75 16.31
C ASP A 380 1.46 5.54 16.21
N VAL A 381 1.95 4.34 16.52
CA VAL A 381 3.38 4.01 16.39
C VAL A 381 3.81 4.09 14.92
N ALA A 382 4.91 4.78 14.65
CA ALA A 382 5.51 4.90 13.33
C ALA A 382 6.92 4.30 13.31
N HIS A 383 7.27 3.71 12.17
CA HIS A 383 8.56 3.05 11.97
C HIS A 383 9.13 3.44 10.62
N LYS A 384 10.44 3.68 10.56
CA LYS A 384 11.12 4.15 9.35
C LYS A 384 12.52 3.58 9.25
N ALA A 385 12.79 2.86 8.16
CA ALA A 385 14.15 2.50 7.78
C ALA A 385 14.91 3.74 7.27
N VAL A 386 16.12 3.96 7.77
CA VAL A 386 17.08 5.00 7.33
C VAL A 386 18.46 4.37 7.08
N PRO A 387 19.34 4.99 6.28
CA PRO A 387 20.73 4.54 6.14
C PRO A 387 21.51 4.65 7.45
N LYS A 388 22.34 3.65 7.74
CA LYS A 388 23.31 3.67 8.85
C LYS A 388 24.38 4.75 8.62
N ASN A 389 24.87 5.37 9.70
CA ASN A 389 26.03 6.27 9.64
C ASN A 389 27.34 5.45 9.63
N MET A 390 27.88 5.17 8.44
CA MET A 390 29.06 4.31 8.22
C MET A 390 29.86 4.73 6.98
N LYS A 391 31.09 4.22 6.80
CA LYS A 391 31.84 4.36 5.54
C LYS A 391 31.18 3.56 4.43
N LEU A 392 31.28 4.01 3.18
CA LEU A 392 30.75 3.23 2.04
C LEU A 392 31.46 1.88 1.87
N THR A 393 32.71 1.71 2.32
CA THR A 393 33.38 0.40 2.35
C THR A 393 32.77 -0.56 3.37
N GLU A 394 32.33 -0.05 4.52
CA GLU A 394 31.62 -0.83 5.54
C GLU A 394 30.22 -1.22 5.03
N ALA A 395 29.57 -0.34 4.27
CA ALA A 395 28.31 -0.64 3.60
C ALA A 395 28.44 -1.75 2.54
N ILE A 396 29.56 -1.83 1.81
CA ILE A 396 29.80 -2.94 0.86
C ILE A 396 29.86 -4.29 1.60
N SER A 397 30.50 -4.36 2.77
CA SER A 397 30.49 -5.55 3.61
C SER A 397 29.10 -5.86 4.17
N ASP A 398 28.38 -4.87 4.70
CA ASP A 398 27.00 -5.05 5.23
C ASP A 398 25.98 -5.49 4.14
N PHE A 399 26.33 -5.38 2.85
CA PHE A 399 25.58 -5.89 1.70
C PHE A 399 25.99 -7.27 1.18
N PHE A 400 27.28 -7.65 1.30
CA PHE A 400 27.85 -8.80 0.57
C PHE A 400 28.68 -9.78 1.40
N ASP A 401 28.99 -9.46 2.66
CA ASP A 401 29.46 -10.45 3.63
C ASP A 401 28.34 -11.48 3.90
N ASN A 402 28.73 -12.72 4.20
CA ASN A 402 27.82 -13.74 4.71
C ASN A 402 28.53 -14.57 5.79
N ARG A 403 27.76 -15.42 6.49
CA ARG A 403 28.23 -16.21 7.66
C ARG A 403 29.49 -17.07 7.40
N PHE A 404 29.84 -17.35 6.15
CA PHE A 404 30.99 -18.19 5.78
C PHE A 404 32.06 -17.45 4.96
N LYS A 405 31.82 -16.20 4.53
CA LYS A 405 32.73 -15.46 3.65
C LYS A 405 32.51 -13.95 3.74
N LYS A 406 33.56 -13.21 4.12
CA LYS A 406 33.62 -11.75 4.02
C LYS A 406 33.89 -11.30 2.58
N PHE A 407 33.49 -10.09 2.25
CA PHE A 407 33.72 -9.49 0.94
C PHE A 407 35.15 -8.93 0.82
N ASP A 408 35.83 -9.28 -0.28
CA ASP A 408 37.18 -8.81 -0.57
C ASP A 408 37.14 -7.49 -1.34
N LEU A 409 37.29 -6.38 -0.61
CA LEU A 409 37.30 -5.02 -1.15
C LEU A 409 38.39 -4.77 -2.22
N THR A 410 39.43 -5.59 -2.29
CA THR A 410 40.51 -5.43 -3.30
C THR A 410 40.06 -5.84 -4.70
N LYS A 411 39.03 -6.70 -4.82
CA LYS A 411 38.60 -7.30 -6.10
C LYS A 411 37.60 -6.46 -6.91
N GLY A 412 37.10 -5.34 -6.37
CA GLY A 412 36.06 -4.55 -7.02
C GLY A 412 34.67 -5.19 -6.92
N LEU A 413 33.67 -4.61 -7.60
CA LEU A 413 32.31 -5.17 -7.69
C LEU A 413 32.08 -5.74 -9.10
N ASP A 414 31.51 -6.94 -9.19
CA ASP A 414 30.86 -7.43 -10.43
C ASP A 414 29.58 -6.64 -10.74
N ASP A 415 29.08 -6.74 -11.97
CA ASP A 415 27.93 -5.96 -12.43
C ASP A 415 26.66 -6.16 -11.57
N THR A 416 26.41 -7.36 -11.06
CA THR A 416 25.26 -7.64 -10.20
C THR A 416 25.40 -6.94 -8.84
N LYS A 417 26.59 -6.99 -8.24
CA LYS A 417 26.88 -6.26 -7.00
C LYS A 417 26.90 -4.74 -7.23
N PHE A 418 27.48 -4.28 -8.33
CA PHE A 418 27.52 -2.88 -8.71
C PHE A 418 26.12 -2.30 -8.87
N GLN A 419 25.23 -2.96 -9.62
CA GLN A 419 23.85 -2.49 -9.81
C GLN A 419 23.08 -2.41 -8.48
N LYS A 420 23.18 -3.45 -7.63
CA LYS A 420 22.54 -3.47 -6.30
C LYS A 420 23.06 -2.38 -5.38
N PHE A 421 24.39 -2.22 -5.28
CA PHE A 421 24.98 -1.21 -4.40
C PHE A 421 24.77 0.22 -4.93
N ASN A 422 24.79 0.43 -6.26
CA ASN A 422 24.41 1.69 -6.89
C ASN A 422 22.95 2.08 -6.56
N ALA A 423 22.03 1.12 -6.66
CA ALA A 423 20.62 1.33 -6.30
C ALA A 423 20.44 1.65 -4.81
N PHE A 424 21.32 1.17 -3.92
CA PHE A 424 21.37 1.58 -2.51
C PHE A 424 21.92 3.00 -2.32
N VAL A 425 23.07 3.36 -2.92
CA VAL A 425 23.72 4.66 -2.64
C VAL A 425 23.12 5.88 -3.35
N GLU A 426 22.40 5.72 -4.48
CA GLU A 426 21.81 6.87 -5.20
C GLU A 426 21.00 7.78 -4.27
N ARG A 427 21.11 9.11 -4.36
CA ARG A 427 20.39 10.10 -3.53
C ARG A 427 20.67 10.05 -2.02
N ILE A 428 21.56 9.19 -1.53
CA ILE A 428 22.11 9.30 -0.16
C ILE A 428 23.07 10.48 -0.11
N ARG A 429 23.07 11.24 1.00
CA ARG A 429 24.05 12.28 1.29
C ARG A 429 25.25 11.67 2.04
N ILE A 430 26.44 12.05 1.62
CA ILE A 430 27.71 11.64 2.23
C ILE A 430 28.53 12.86 2.64
N SER A 431 29.32 12.70 3.70
CA SER A 431 30.48 13.55 3.96
C SER A 431 31.73 12.87 3.41
N TYR A 432 32.48 13.60 2.59
CA TYR A 432 33.81 13.25 2.13
C TYR A 432 34.85 14.04 2.91
N GLN A 433 35.99 13.43 3.24
CA GLN A 433 37.13 14.09 3.89
C GLN A 433 38.43 13.31 3.60
N LEU A 434 39.52 14.03 3.32
CA LEU A 434 40.87 13.45 3.27
C LEU A 434 41.43 13.24 4.67
N PRO A 435 42.14 12.13 4.95
CA PRO A 435 42.86 11.94 6.20
C PRO A 435 43.78 13.12 6.51
N ASN A 436 43.83 13.51 7.78
CA ASN A 436 44.66 14.59 8.32
C ASN A 436 44.50 15.97 7.66
N LYS A 437 43.45 16.19 6.85
CA LYS A 437 43.15 17.48 6.20
C LYS A 437 41.70 17.93 6.47
N PRO A 438 41.35 18.42 7.68
CA PRO A 438 39.97 18.75 8.06
C PRO A 438 39.28 19.75 7.12
N SER A 439 40.02 20.73 6.60
CA SER A 439 39.55 21.73 5.62
C SER A 439 39.05 21.14 4.30
N SER A 440 39.34 19.87 4.00
CA SER A 440 38.82 19.13 2.84
C SER A 440 37.40 18.60 3.02
N LYS A 441 36.82 18.65 4.23
CA LYS A 441 35.50 18.09 4.54
C LYS A 441 34.41 18.74 3.68
N ARG A 442 33.67 17.95 2.90
CA ARG A 442 32.56 18.42 2.05
C ARG A 442 31.39 17.45 2.09
N SER A 443 30.17 17.99 2.10
CA SER A 443 28.93 17.21 2.00
C SER A 443 28.40 17.19 0.57
N TYR A 444 28.00 16.03 0.08
CA TYR A 444 27.38 15.88 -1.24
C TYR A 444 26.25 14.85 -1.25
N THR A 445 25.29 15.01 -2.17
CA THR A 445 24.35 13.93 -2.53
C THR A 445 24.93 13.11 -3.69
N ILE A 446 24.81 11.79 -3.59
CA ILE A 446 25.26 10.84 -4.61
C ILE A 446 24.31 10.85 -5.82
N ASN A 447 24.84 11.12 -7.01
CA ASN A 447 24.14 10.96 -8.28
C ASN A 447 24.16 9.49 -8.77
N GLY A 448 25.19 8.73 -8.40
CA GLY A 448 25.33 7.30 -8.66
C GLY A 448 26.77 6.83 -8.49
N LEU A 449 27.05 5.60 -8.93
CA LEU A 449 28.40 5.05 -9.04
C LEU A 449 28.89 5.09 -10.50
N LYS A 450 30.22 5.11 -10.67
CA LYS A 450 30.92 5.10 -11.97
C LYS A 450 32.07 4.07 -11.94
N ARG A 451 32.95 4.09 -12.95
CA ARG A 451 34.03 3.09 -13.09
C ARG A 451 34.97 3.08 -11.86
N PRO A 452 35.73 1.99 -11.64
CA PRO A 452 36.74 1.94 -10.57
C PRO A 452 37.72 3.11 -10.61
N ALA A 453 38.25 3.53 -9.47
CA ALA A 453 39.14 4.71 -9.40
C ALA A 453 40.40 4.60 -10.29
N LYS A 454 40.88 3.37 -10.52
CA LYS A 454 41.92 3.01 -11.48
C LYS A 454 41.61 3.35 -12.93
N TYR A 455 40.33 3.27 -13.32
CA TYR A 455 39.86 3.36 -14.71
C TYR A 455 38.94 4.57 -14.99
N GLN A 456 38.36 5.18 -13.96
CA GLN A 456 37.56 6.39 -14.10
C GLN A 456 38.47 7.58 -14.38
N ARG A 457 38.29 8.17 -15.56
CA ARG A 457 38.99 9.37 -16.00
C ARG A 457 38.13 10.63 -15.83
N PHE A 458 38.79 11.77 -15.76
CA PHE A 458 38.18 13.10 -15.84
C PHE A 458 39.22 14.12 -16.32
N ARG A 459 38.74 15.28 -16.79
CA ARG A 459 39.56 16.38 -17.29
C ARG A 459 39.70 17.46 -16.22
N LEU A 460 40.91 17.98 -16.04
CA LEU A 460 41.21 19.16 -15.24
C LEU A 460 40.94 20.45 -16.03
N ASP A 461 40.85 21.58 -15.33
CA ASP A 461 40.61 22.90 -15.94
C ASP A 461 41.74 23.32 -16.91
N ASN A 462 42.97 22.84 -16.68
CA ASN A 462 44.11 22.99 -17.61
C ASN A 462 44.08 22.03 -18.81
N GLY A 463 42.95 21.34 -19.04
CA GLY A 463 42.74 20.45 -20.18
C GLY A 463 43.38 19.05 -20.06
N LYS A 464 44.22 18.78 -19.05
CA LYS A 464 44.86 17.48 -18.80
C LYS A 464 43.84 16.44 -18.34
N GLU A 465 43.88 15.23 -18.91
CA GLU A 465 43.06 14.10 -18.43
C GLU A 465 43.87 13.24 -17.44
N LEU A 466 43.23 12.82 -16.34
CA LEU A 466 43.81 11.91 -15.35
C LEU A 466 42.79 10.86 -14.91
N THR A 467 43.27 9.73 -14.39
CA THR A 467 42.44 8.81 -13.60
C THR A 467 42.23 9.37 -12.19
N VAL A 468 41.13 9.01 -11.53
CA VAL A 468 40.86 9.41 -10.14
C VAL A 468 41.96 8.93 -9.20
N GLU A 469 42.49 7.72 -9.42
CA GLU A 469 43.67 7.20 -8.71
C GLU A 469 44.90 8.11 -8.84
N ASN A 470 45.31 8.45 -10.06
CA ASN A 470 46.49 9.30 -10.29
C ASN A 470 46.29 10.74 -9.79
N TYR A 471 45.08 11.29 -9.88
CA TYR A 471 44.76 12.59 -9.31
C TYR A 471 44.88 12.60 -7.78
N PHE A 472 44.33 11.60 -7.09
CA PHE A 472 44.43 11.54 -5.64
C PHE A 472 45.86 11.31 -5.16
N LYS A 473 46.62 10.45 -5.86
CA LYS A 473 48.05 10.23 -5.58
C LYS A 473 48.86 11.52 -5.75
N ASN A 474 48.78 12.16 -6.92
CA ASN A 474 49.68 13.25 -7.31
C ASN A 474 49.22 14.62 -6.79
N GLU A 475 47.92 14.95 -6.95
CA GLU A 475 47.38 16.30 -6.71
C GLU A 475 46.73 16.46 -5.32
N LYS A 476 46.63 15.38 -4.53
CA LYS A 476 46.09 15.39 -3.15
C LYS A 476 47.01 14.76 -2.12
N GLY A 477 48.03 14.00 -2.55
CA GLY A 477 48.95 13.29 -1.67
C GLY A 477 48.28 12.12 -0.93
N TYR A 478 47.38 11.39 -1.60
CA TYR A 478 46.64 10.27 -1.02
C TYR A 478 46.62 9.06 -1.95
N VAL A 479 47.21 7.95 -1.50
CA VAL A 479 47.17 6.66 -2.21
C VAL A 479 45.86 5.95 -1.87
N ILE A 480 45.05 5.67 -2.89
CA ILE A 480 43.81 4.89 -2.76
C ILE A 480 44.18 3.43 -2.49
N ARG A 481 43.63 2.84 -1.42
CA ARG A 481 43.88 1.44 -1.00
C ARG A 481 43.02 0.45 -1.78
N TYR A 482 41.85 0.88 -2.26
CA TYR A 482 40.90 0.04 -2.98
C TYR A 482 40.58 0.59 -4.39
N PRO A 483 41.58 0.74 -5.29
CA PRO A 483 41.38 1.42 -6.58
C PRO A 483 40.49 0.66 -7.57
N ASN A 484 40.22 -0.62 -7.31
CA ASN A 484 39.27 -1.47 -8.04
C ASN A 484 37.80 -1.27 -7.59
N LEU A 485 37.53 -0.55 -6.49
CA LEU A 485 36.16 -0.18 -6.10
C LEU A 485 35.65 0.99 -6.97
N PRO A 486 34.33 1.02 -7.30
CA PRO A 486 33.73 2.06 -8.12
C PRO A 486 33.87 3.45 -7.49
N THR A 487 33.99 4.47 -8.33
CA THR A 487 33.97 5.87 -7.88
C THR A 487 32.57 6.37 -7.61
N VAL A 488 32.43 7.26 -6.62
CA VAL A 488 31.16 7.89 -6.24
C VAL A 488 31.00 9.17 -7.06
N TRP A 489 29.95 9.26 -7.86
CA TRP A 489 29.63 10.45 -8.66
C TRP A 489 28.68 11.37 -7.88
N VAL A 490 29.07 12.64 -7.74
CA VAL A 490 28.42 13.62 -6.86
C VAL A 490 28.34 15.03 -7.48
N GLY A 491 27.70 15.96 -6.79
CA GLY A 491 27.65 17.38 -7.14
C GLY A 491 26.69 17.70 -8.29
N ASN A 492 26.94 18.80 -9.01
CA ASN A 492 26.19 19.08 -10.24
C ASN A 492 26.53 18.01 -11.30
N ARG A 493 25.50 17.55 -12.02
CA ARG A 493 25.62 16.52 -13.06
C ARG A 493 26.54 16.97 -14.18
N ASP A 494 26.49 18.26 -14.55
CA ASP A 494 27.30 18.84 -15.63
C ASP A 494 28.80 18.85 -15.31
N ARG A 495 29.17 19.01 -14.03
CA ARG A 495 30.57 19.09 -13.57
C ARG A 495 31.15 17.76 -13.07
N CYS A 496 30.36 16.67 -13.08
CA CYS A 496 30.79 15.29 -12.83
C CYS A 496 31.93 15.08 -11.81
N ILE A 497 31.71 15.45 -10.54
CA ILE A 497 32.69 15.24 -9.47
C ILE A 497 32.74 13.74 -9.12
N TYR A 498 33.95 13.16 -9.09
CA TYR A 498 34.20 11.77 -8.72
C TYR A 498 35.03 11.67 -7.45
N LEU A 499 34.59 10.83 -6.50
CA LEU A 499 35.26 10.62 -5.21
C LEU A 499 35.63 9.14 -4.99
N PRO A 500 36.80 8.84 -4.38
CA PRO A 500 37.13 7.51 -3.90
C PRO A 500 36.14 7.06 -2.81
N LEU A 501 35.60 5.85 -2.98
CA LEU A 501 34.53 5.31 -2.14
C LEU A 501 34.94 5.16 -0.67
N GLU A 502 36.21 4.84 -0.40
CA GLU A 502 36.74 4.71 0.98
C GLU A 502 36.87 6.03 1.75
N LEU A 503 36.81 7.18 1.06
CA LEU A 503 36.85 8.52 1.67
C LEU A 503 35.46 9.08 1.96
N CYS A 504 34.41 8.27 1.79
CA CYS A 504 33.02 8.69 1.85
C CYS A 504 32.27 8.02 3.02
N ILE A 505 31.65 8.82 3.87
CA ILE A 505 30.84 8.39 5.02
C ILE A 505 29.38 8.80 4.77
N ILE A 506 28.44 7.88 4.95
CA ILE A 506 26.99 8.14 4.92
C ILE A 506 26.62 9.06 6.09
N GLU A 507 26.02 10.21 5.81
CA GLU A 507 25.58 11.12 6.88
C GLU A 507 24.42 10.51 7.68
N LYS A 508 24.32 10.87 8.97
CA LYS A 508 23.26 10.40 9.87
C LYS A 508 21.88 10.97 9.52
N ASP A 509 20.84 10.36 10.11
CA ASP A 509 19.48 10.91 10.23
C ASP A 509 18.72 11.15 8.90
N GLN A 510 19.08 10.40 7.85
CA GLN A 510 18.55 10.61 6.49
C GLN A 510 17.20 9.94 6.23
N MET A 511 16.13 10.73 6.30
CA MET A 511 14.74 10.33 5.99
C MET A 511 14.47 10.13 4.47
N ILE A 512 15.21 9.24 3.82
CA ILE A 512 15.09 8.99 2.37
C ILE A 512 13.76 8.33 1.97
N LYS A 513 13.25 8.68 0.78
CA LYS A 513 12.09 8.04 0.15
C LYS A 513 12.54 7.05 -0.92
N LYS A 514 13.06 5.90 -0.49
CA LYS A 514 13.33 4.73 -1.33
C LYS A 514 12.38 3.58 -1.00
N GLU A 515 12.23 2.68 -1.96
CA GLU A 515 11.74 1.33 -1.73
C GLU A 515 12.79 0.54 -0.93
N LEU A 516 12.34 -0.38 -0.08
CA LEU A 516 13.21 -1.19 0.79
C LEU A 516 13.43 -2.57 0.17
N THR A 517 14.55 -3.21 0.47
CA THR A 517 14.78 -4.58 0.00
C THR A 517 13.77 -5.54 0.65
N PRO A 518 13.55 -6.74 0.07
CA PRO A 518 12.74 -7.78 0.71
C PRO A 518 13.28 -8.19 2.09
N ALA A 519 14.60 -8.11 2.30
CA ALA A 519 15.25 -8.37 3.59
C ALA A 519 14.93 -7.27 4.61
N ASN A 520 15.21 -6.00 4.27
CA ASN A 520 14.82 -4.84 5.09
C ASN A 520 13.35 -4.88 5.49
N THR A 521 12.47 -5.14 4.51
CA THR A 521 11.01 -5.19 4.71
C THR A 521 10.62 -6.32 5.65
N ARG A 522 11.21 -7.51 5.49
CA ARG A 522 11.02 -8.65 6.41
C ARG A 522 11.49 -8.31 7.82
N ASN A 523 12.70 -7.78 7.97
CA ASN A 523 13.30 -7.50 9.28
C ASN A 523 12.55 -6.38 10.01
N MET A 524 12.12 -5.35 9.28
CA MET A 524 11.24 -4.30 9.79
C MET A 524 9.91 -4.90 10.29
N ILE A 525 9.20 -5.70 9.49
CA ILE A 525 7.95 -6.36 9.91
C ILE A 525 8.17 -7.34 11.07
N MET A 526 9.34 -7.99 11.14
CA MET A 526 9.69 -8.86 12.26
C MET A 526 9.83 -8.09 13.58
N LYS A 527 10.56 -6.96 13.58
CA LYS A 527 10.87 -6.14 14.75
C LYS A 527 9.79 -5.13 15.16
N THR A 528 8.82 -4.82 14.29
CA THR A 528 7.82 -3.74 14.52
C THR A 528 6.39 -4.21 14.74
N ALA A 529 5.97 -5.34 14.13
CA ALA A 529 4.60 -5.84 14.27
C ALA A 529 4.40 -6.48 15.66
N THR A 530 3.77 -5.70 16.54
CA THR A 530 3.73 -5.85 18.01
C THR A 530 2.29 -5.87 18.51
N GLY A 531 2.04 -6.50 19.66
CA GLY A 531 0.70 -6.76 20.20
C GLY A 531 0.01 -5.52 20.80
N THR A 532 -1.26 -5.65 21.19
CA THR A 532 -2.07 -4.53 21.71
C THR A 532 -1.43 -3.84 22.90
N ARG A 533 -1.04 -4.59 23.93
CA ARG A 533 -0.47 -4.03 25.17
C ARG A 533 0.79 -3.19 24.89
N GLU A 534 1.77 -3.78 24.21
CA GLU A 534 3.02 -3.14 23.77
C GLU A 534 2.78 -1.93 22.83
N ARG A 535 1.72 -1.96 21.99
CA ARG A 535 1.37 -0.82 21.13
C ARG A 535 0.75 0.32 21.92
N LYS A 536 -0.15 0.02 22.88
CA LYS A 536 -0.75 1.04 23.77
C LYS A 536 0.33 1.73 24.60
N GLU A 537 1.25 0.97 25.19
CA GLU A 537 2.43 1.47 25.90
C GLU A 537 3.28 2.41 25.03
N LYS A 538 3.63 1.99 23.80
CA LYS A 538 4.40 2.83 22.86
C LYS A 538 3.68 4.09 22.43
N ILE A 539 2.35 4.09 22.36
CA ILE A 539 1.55 5.29 22.08
C ILE A 539 1.58 6.25 23.27
N LYS A 540 1.34 5.78 24.51
CA LYS A 540 1.49 6.62 25.72
C LYS A 540 2.89 7.23 25.84
N ALA A 541 3.92 6.40 25.67
CA ALA A 541 5.32 6.84 25.69
C ALA A 541 5.69 7.79 24.53
N SER A 542 4.90 7.83 23.45
CA SER A 542 5.07 8.78 22.36
C SER A 542 4.42 10.14 22.67
N ILE A 543 3.24 10.14 23.30
CA ILE A 543 2.57 11.38 23.75
C ILE A 543 3.39 12.07 24.84
N ALA A 544 3.86 11.33 25.84
CA ALA A 544 4.75 11.84 26.88
C ALA A 544 6.04 12.45 26.31
N LYS A 545 6.60 11.88 25.23
CA LYS A 545 7.78 12.41 24.52
C LYS A 545 7.47 13.55 23.54
N ALA A 546 6.19 13.76 23.20
CA ALA A 546 5.77 14.84 22.32
C ALA A 546 5.48 16.15 23.07
N GLN A 547 5.25 16.06 24.39
CA GLN A 547 5.11 17.21 25.31
C GLN A 547 4.21 18.32 24.76
N PHE A 548 3.06 17.94 24.18
CA PHE A 548 2.19 18.88 23.47
C PHE A 548 1.78 20.06 24.36
N ASN A 549 1.40 19.77 25.60
CA ASN A 549 0.80 20.73 26.53
C ASN A 549 1.85 21.63 27.22
N ASP A 550 3.13 21.22 27.21
CA ASP A 550 4.26 21.99 27.77
C ASP A 550 4.80 23.03 26.77
N HIS A 551 4.46 22.91 25.49
CA HIS A 551 5.12 23.65 24.42
C HIS A 551 4.55 25.07 24.24
N PRO A 552 5.38 26.14 24.27
CA PRO A 552 4.89 27.52 24.26
C PRO A 552 3.97 27.89 23.09
N VAL A 553 4.21 27.35 21.88
CA VAL A 553 3.31 27.61 20.73
C VAL A 553 1.95 26.93 20.89
N VAL A 554 1.87 25.78 21.57
CA VAL A 554 0.59 25.07 21.78
C VAL A 554 -0.22 25.79 22.87
N GLN A 555 0.44 26.13 23.98
CA GLN A 555 -0.12 26.95 25.06
C GLN A 555 -0.61 28.33 24.58
N ASN A 556 0.17 29.02 23.74
CA ASN A 556 -0.20 30.32 23.19
C ASN A 556 -1.46 30.27 22.31
N PHE A 557 -1.75 29.13 21.66
CA PHE A 557 -3.00 28.89 20.93
C PHE A 557 -4.15 28.40 21.83
N GLY A 558 -3.92 28.22 23.13
CA GLY A 558 -4.92 27.72 24.08
C GLY A 558 -5.30 26.26 23.86
N PHE A 559 -4.51 25.49 23.12
CA PHE A 559 -4.81 24.09 22.82
C PHE A 559 -4.23 23.16 23.89
N ASN A 560 -4.95 22.09 24.22
CA ASN A 560 -4.54 21.08 25.19
C ASN A 560 -4.95 19.67 24.68
N VAL A 561 -4.08 18.68 24.91
CA VAL A 561 -4.29 17.30 24.44
C VAL A 561 -4.41 16.38 25.66
N ASN A 562 -5.53 15.67 25.76
CA ASN A 562 -5.74 14.64 26.79
C ASN A 562 -4.85 13.41 26.52
N ASP A 563 -4.37 12.70 27.55
CA ASP A 563 -3.45 11.56 27.43
C ASP A 563 -4.12 10.17 27.61
N GLU A 564 -5.43 10.14 27.84
CA GLU A 564 -6.24 8.92 27.88
C GLU A 564 -6.71 8.47 26.48
N PHE A 565 -6.77 7.15 26.27
CA PHE A 565 -7.36 6.58 25.07
C PHE A 565 -8.87 6.76 25.13
N MET A 566 -9.46 7.34 24.09
CA MET A 566 -10.92 7.44 23.98
C MET A 566 -11.57 6.05 23.99
N GLN A 567 -12.46 5.81 24.95
CA GLN A 567 -13.32 4.64 24.98
C GLN A 567 -14.59 4.87 24.14
N LEU A 568 -15.03 3.84 23.42
CA LEU A 568 -16.16 3.84 22.50
C LEU A 568 -17.11 2.67 22.80
N ASP A 569 -18.38 2.86 22.45
CA ASP A 569 -19.31 1.74 22.25
C ASP A 569 -19.10 1.12 20.85
N GLY A 570 -19.04 -0.20 20.77
CA GLY A 570 -18.96 -0.96 19.53
C GLY A 570 -19.87 -2.19 19.53
N ARG A 571 -19.96 -2.84 18.38
CA ARG A 571 -20.79 -4.04 18.15
C ARG A 571 -20.00 -5.11 17.41
N ILE A 572 -20.02 -6.36 17.87
CA ILE A 572 -19.48 -7.51 17.16
C ILE A 572 -20.58 -8.07 16.26
N LEU A 573 -20.50 -7.78 14.96
CA LEU A 573 -21.42 -8.28 13.95
C LEU A 573 -21.33 -9.81 13.83
N GLN A 574 -22.46 -10.46 13.59
CA GLN A 574 -22.49 -11.91 13.37
C GLN A 574 -21.99 -12.27 11.95
N PRO A 575 -21.13 -13.28 11.79
CA PRO A 575 -20.65 -13.70 10.48
C PRO A 575 -21.74 -14.45 9.69
N PRO A 576 -21.68 -14.45 8.35
CA PRO A 576 -22.63 -15.19 7.53
C PRO A 576 -22.40 -16.70 7.64
N MET A 577 -23.47 -17.48 7.68
CA MET A 577 -23.39 -18.91 7.35
C MET A 577 -23.01 -19.06 5.86
N LEU A 578 -21.97 -19.84 5.58
CA LEU A 578 -21.47 -20.09 4.23
C LEU A 578 -22.02 -21.40 3.69
N LEU A 579 -22.50 -21.38 2.44
CA LEU A 579 -23.10 -22.52 1.76
C LEU A 579 -22.08 -23.22 0.85
N TYR A 580 -21.92 -24.52 1.09
CA TYR A 580 -21.18 -25.49 0.28
C TYR A 580 -22.15 -26.49 -0.37
N LYS A 581 -21.61 -27.33 -1.25
CA LYS A 581 -22.38 -28.30 -2.05
C LYS A 581 -23.25 -29.22 -1.18
N ASN A 582 -24.36 -29.70 -1.74
CA ASN A 582 -25.35 -30.57 -1.08
C ASN A 582 -25.96 -29.94 0.20
N ASN A 583 -26.15 -28.61 0.21
CA ASN A 583 -26.67 -27.84 1.35
C ASN A 583 -25.81 -27.86 2.63
N ASN A 584 -24.57 -28.38 2.60
CA ASN A 584 -23.66 -28.31 3.74
C ASN A 584 -23.32 -26.85 4.07
N THR A 585 -23.25 -26.50 5.36
CA THR A 585 -22.96 -25.14 5.82
C THR A 585 -21.72 -25.08 6.71
N ALA A 586 -20.92 -24.03 6.54
CA ALA A 586 -19.85 -23.68 7.46
C ALA A 586 -20.14 -22.34 8.14
N THR A 587 -20.05 -22.30 9.47
CA THR A 587 -20.11 -21.05 10.24
C THR A 587 -18.68 -20.54 10.47
N PRO A 588 -18.36 -19.28 10.15
CA PRO A 588 -17.09 -18.67 10.50
C PRO A 588 -16.97 -18.45 12.01
N GLU A 589 -15.87 -18.87 12.60
CA GLU A 589 -15.49 -18.62 13.99
C GLU A 589 -14.16 -17.85 14.00
N ARG A 590 -14.07 -16.79 14.82
CA ARG A 590 -12.85 -15.96 14.92
C ARG A 590 -12.32 -15.53 13.54
N GLY A 591 -13.23 -15.16 12.64
CA GLY A 591 -12.94 -14.76 11.25
C GLY A 591 -12.38 -15.85 10.32
N GLN A 592 -12.54 -17.13 10.64
CA GLN A 592 -12.00 -18.28 9.88
C GLN A 592 -13.02 -19.44 9.84
N TRP A 593 -12.88 -20.38 8.90
CA TRP A 593 -13.62 -21.64 8.95
C TRP A 593 -12.80 -22.81 8.41
N PHE A 594 -12.97 -23.98 9.01
CA PHE A 594 -12.31 -25.20 8.55
C PHE A 594 -13.18 -25.92 7.51
N LYS A 595 -12.52 -26.43 6.45
CA LYS A 595 -13.17 -27.24 5.43
C LYS A 595 -13.28 -28.67 5.95
N SER A 596 -14.48 -29.09 6.35
CA SER A 596 -14.73 -30.50 6.70
C SER A 596 -14.66 -31.37 5.44
N LYS A 597 -14.59 -32.70 5.60
CA LYS A 597 -14.67 -33.65 4.47
C LYS A 597 -15.95 -33.50 3.64
N ASN A 598 -17.01 -32.91 4.20
CA ASN A 598 -18.31 -32.75 3.56
C ASN A 598 -18.45 -31.40 2.81
N HIS A 599 -17.58 -30.42 3.06
CA HIS A 599 -17.66 -29.08 2.48
C HIS A 599 -17.09 -29.05 1.04
N GLN A 600 -17.63 -29.86 0.12
CA GLN A 600 -17.26 -29.81 -1.31
C GLN A 600 -17.60 -28.43 -1.92
N PHE A 601 -16.81 -27.95 -2.88
CA PHE A 601 -17.06 -26.65 -3.51
C PHE A 601 -18.47 -26.60 -4.13
N GLN A 602 -19.17 -25.48 -3.91
CA GLN A 602 -20.55 -25.27 -4.37
C GLN A 602 -20.68 -25.56 -5.88
N TYR A 603 -19.69 -25.17 -6.66
CA TYR A 603 -19.45 -25.64 -8.02
C TYR A 603 -17.95 -25.95 -8.20
N SER A 604 -17.60 -27.24 -8.23
CA SER A 604 -16.28 -27.73 -8.66
C SER A 604 -16.24 -27.83 -10.19
N VAL A 605 -15.18 -27.32 -10.81
CA VAL A 605 -14.93 -27.52 -12.24
C VAL A 605 -14.22 -28.86 -12.48
N ASP A 606 -14.60 -29.53 -13.57
CA ASP A 606 -13.93 -30.73 -14.09
C ASP A 606 -12.77 -30.30 -15.02
N ILE A 607 -11.52 -30.57 -14.61
CA ILE A 607 -10.33 -30.23 -15.39
C ILE A 607 -10.03 -31.39 -16.33
N LYS A 608 -10.00 -31.14 -17.64
CA LYS A 608 -9.82 -32.18 -18.65
C LYS A 608 -8.37 -32.25 -19.12
N ASN A 609 -7.76 -31.10 -19.37
CA ASN A 609 -6.39 -31.00 -19.88
C ASN A 609 -5.56 -30.06 -19.01
N TRP A 610 -4.49 -30.57 -18.40
CA TRP A 610 -3.54 -29.73 -17.64
C TRP A 610 -2.09 -30.21 -17.78
N THR A 611 -1.15 -29.35 -17.42
CA THR A 611 0.30 -29.59 -17.49
C THR A 611 1.02 -28.82 -16.38
N ILE A 612 2.26 -29.21 -16.07
CA ILE A 612 3.11 -28.54 -15.08
C ILE A 612 4.53 -28.37 -15.58
N ILE A 613 5.09 -27.17 -15.41
CA ILE A 613 6.48 -26.84 -15.77
C ILE A 613 7.22 -26.21 -14.59
N ALA A 614 8.56 -26.26 -14.62
CA ALA A 614 9.43 -25.51 -13.73
C ALA A 614 10.35 -24.57 -14.52
N CYS A 615 10.33 -23.27 -14.21
CA CYS A 615 11.23 -22.30 -14.83
C CYS A 615 12.61 -22.34 -14.16
N THR A 616 13.70 -22.27 -14.94
CA THR A 616 15.04 -22.07 -14.37
C THR A 616 15.20 -20.66 -13.80
N ASP A 617 16.13 -20.45 -12.87
CA ASP A 617 16.57 -19.11 -12.48
C ASP A 617 17.65 -18.55 -13.43
N GLU A 618 18.00 -17.27 -13.23
CA GLU A 618 19.01 -16.53 -14.01
C GLU A 618 20.44 -17.10 -13.90
N ARG A 619 20.65 -18.15 -13.10
CA ARG A 619 21.93 -18.85 -12.89
C ARG A 619 21.85 -20.31 -13.35
N GLY A 620 20.75 -20.73 -13.96
CA GLY A 620 20.51 -22.11 -14.41
C GLY A 620 20.04 -23.07 -13.31
N ASN A 621 19.77 -22.60 -12.08
CA ASN A 621 19.21 -23.48 -11.05
C ASN A 621 17.77 -23.84 -11.41
N SER A 622 17.44 -25.12 -11.36
CA SER A 622 16.13 -25.68 -11.69
C SER A 622 15.47 -26.36 -10.49
N PHE A 623 14.23 -26.78 -10.68
CA PHE A 623 13.58 -27.81 -9.88
C PHE A 623 13.91 -29.17 -10.51
N ASP A 624 14.14 -30.23 -9.73
CA ASP A 624 14.43 -31.55 -10.31
C ASP A 624 13.21 -32.13 -11.07
N VAL A 625 13.46 -32.91 -12.14
CA VAL A 625 12.41 -33.53 -12.95
C VAL A 625 11.63 -34.58 -12.14
N SER A 626 12.28 -35.36 -11.27
CA SER A 626 11.59 -36.34 -10.43
C SER A 626 10.80 -35.66 -9.30
N GLU A 627 11.32 -34.57 -8.71
CA GLU A 627 10.58 -33.72 -7.78
C GLU A 627 9.36 -33.06 -8.46
N LEU A 628 9.49 -32.59 -9.71
CA LEU A 628 8.39 -32.01 -10.47
C LEU A 628 7.29 -33.05 -10.78
N ARG A 629 7.68 -34.27 -11.17
CA ARG A 629 6.74 -35.40 -11.36
C ARG A 629 6.06 -35.81 -10.06
N ARG A 630 6.77 -35.83 -8.92
CA ARG A 630 6.19 -36.06 -7.59
C ARG A 630 5.16 -34.98 -7.23
N LEU A 631 5.47 -33.71 -7.50
CA LEU A 631 4.54 -32.60 -7.26
C LEU A 631 3.28 -32.70 -8.13
N ALA A 632 3.45 -33.08 -9.41
CA ALA A 632 2.34 -33.34 -10.32
C ALA A 632 1.41 -34.45 -9.76
N ASN A 633 1.98 -35.57 -9.33
CA ASN A 633 1.25 -36.69 -8.75
C ASN A 633 0.52 -36.32 -7.44
N MET A 634 1.08 -35.40 -6.63
CA MET A 634 0.40 -34.89 -5.43
C MET A 634 -0.75 -33.93 -5.76
N ILE A 635 -0.59 -33.09 -6.80
CA ILE A 635 -1.65 -32.20 -7.30
C ILE A 635 -2.81 -33.03 -7.87
N GLN A 636 -2.51 -34.06 -8.67
CA GLN A 636 -3.50 -34.97 -9.25
C GLN A 636 -4.33 -35.68 -8.17
N LYS A 637 -3.68 -36.13 -7.08
CA LYS A 637 -4.32 -36.86 -5.96
C LYS A 637 -5.08 -35.95 -4.97
N THR A 638 -5.38 -34.71 -5.36
CA THR A 638 -6.26 -33.83 -4.56
C THR A 638 -7.69 -34.39 -4.50
N ARG A 639 -8.46 -33.96 -3.48
CA ARG A 639 -9.89 -34.31 -3.34
C ARG A 639 -10.83 -33.15 -3.67
N GLU A 640 -10.27 -32.03 -4.12
CA GLU A 640 -10.98 -30.74 -4.24
C GLU A 640 -11.59 -30.52 -5.63
N LEU A 641 -10.93 -31.06 -6.65
CA LEU A 641 -11.27 -31.00 -8.08
C LEU A 641 -10.90 -32.35 -8.71
N ASN A 642 -11.55 -32.71 -9.81
CA ASN A 642 -11.11 -33.82 -10.64
C ASN A 642 -9.93 -33.38 -11.50
N LEU A 643 -8.84 -34.17 -11.54
CA LEU A 643 -7.70 -33.97 -12.42
C LEU A 643 -7.23 -35.33 -13.00
N PRO A 644 -7.22 -35.51 -14.33
CA PRO A 644 -6.62 -36.69 -14.97
C PRO A 644 -5.08 -36.60 -14.89
N ALA A 645 -4.38 -37.54 -15.53
CA ALA A 645 -2.94 -37.46 -15.64
C ALA A 645 -2.51 -36.14 -16.31
N PRO A 646 -1.44 -35.47 -15.84
CA PRO A 646 -0.87 -34.31 -16.51
C PRO A 646 -0.33 -34.67 -17.90
N GLY A 647 -0.36 -33.71 -18.83
CA GLY A 647 0.32 -33.79 -20.13
C GLY A 647 1.83 -33.61 -19.99
N HIS A 648 2.39 -32.56 -20.60
CA HIS A 648 3.82 -32.28 -20.48
C HIS A 648 4.25 -32.04 -19.03
N ILE A 649 5.48 -32.48 -18.70
CA ILE A 649 6.18 -32.19 -17.44
C ILE A 649 7.63 -31.85 -17.80
N GLU A 650 8.02 -30.57 -17.65
CA GLU A 650 9.26 -30.05 -18.25
C GLU A 650 9.94 -28.96 -17.39
N ILE A 651 11.27 -28.86 -17.51
CA ILE A 651 12.07 -27.73 -17.00
C ILE A 651 12.30 -26.77 -18.16
N VAL A 652 11.76 -25.55 -18.05
CA VAL A 652 11.73 -24.55 -19.12
C VAL A 652 12.76 -23.45 -18.86
N GLY A 653 13.78 -23.37 -19.72
CA GLY A 653 14.74 -22.26 -19.72
C GLY A 653 14.18 -21.01 -20.39
N ASN A 654 13.71 -21.12 -21.64
CA ASN A 654 13.13 -20.01 -22.38
C ASN A 654 11.59 -20.05 -22.32
N ILE A 655 11.04 -19.30 -21.36
CA ILE A 655 9.60 -19.19 -21.09
C ILE A 655 8.83 -18.67 -22.33
N LYS A 656 9.38 -17.70 -23.08
CA LYS A 656 8.68 -17.10 -24.22
C LYS A 656 8.53 -18.11 -25.36
N THR A 657 9.62 -18.80 -25.71
CA THR A 657 9.65 -19.86 -26.73
C THR A 657 8.71 -21.01 -26.38
N PHE A 658 8.82 -21.58 -25.17
CA PHE A 658 7.97 -22.69 -24.74
C PHE A 658 6.47 -22.37 -24.84
N PHE A 659 6.06 -21.17 -24.42
CA PHE A 659 4.66 -20.76 -24.57
C PHE A 659 4.27 -20.59 -26.06
N LEU A 660 5.08 -19.90 -26.87
CA LEU A 660 4.76 -19.61 -28.28
C LEU A 660 4.79 -20.82 -29.22
N GLU A 661 5.61 -21.83 -28.91
CA GLU A 661 5.90 -22.95 -29.82
C GLU A 661 5.37 -24.30 -29.29
N THR A 662 5.39 -24.53 -27.97
CA THR A 662 4.94 -25.80 -27.37
C THR A 662 3.49 -25.73 -26.86
N ILE A 663 3.10 -24.63 -26.24
CA ILE A 663 1.76 -24.45 -25.62
C ILE A 663 0.74 -23.85 -26.60
N LYS A 664 1.17 -23.01 -27.54
CA LYS A 664 0.26 -22.33 -28.47
C LYS A 664 -0.50 -23.34 -29.34
N GLY A 665 -1.83 -23.31 -29.27
CA GLY A 665 -2.71 -24.26 -29.95
C GLY A 665 -3.06 -25.50 -29.11
N GLN A 666 -2.35 -25.76 -28.00
CA GLN A 666 -2.73 -26.81 -27.05
C GLN A 666 -3.96 -26.38 -26.24
N ASN A 667 -5.00 -27.22 -26.21
CA ASN A 667 -6.21 -26.95 -25.45
C ASN A 667 -6.02 -27.31 -23.96
N TYR A 668 -5.18 -26.57 -23.24
CA TYR A 668 -5.07 -26.70 -21.78
C TYR A 668 -6.12 -25.85 -21.05
N ASP A 669 -6.72 -26.42 -20.00
CA ASP A 669 -7.58 -25.69 -19.07
C ASP A 669 -6.73 -24.87 -18.10
N ILE A 670 -5.67 -25.46 -17.54
CA ILE A 670 -4.72 -24.76 -16.66
C ILE A 670 -3.29 -25.32 -16.74
N ILE A 671 -2.31 -24.44 -16.55
CA ILE A 671 -0.87 -24.74 -16.48
C ILE A 671 -0.34 -24.38 -15.08
N PHE A 672 0.25 -25.35 -14.38
CA PHE A 672 0.97 -25.08 -13.14
C PHE A 672 2.42 -24.69 -13.46
N VAL A 673 2.95 -23.66 -12.80
CA VAL A 673 4.28 -23.12 -13.12
C VAL A 673 5.11 -22.94 -11.85
N VAL A 674 6.11 -23.79 -11.65
CA VAL A 674 7.05 -23.70 -10.53
C VAL A 674 8.09 -22.63 -10.84
N VAL A 675 8.08 -21.52 -10.09
CA VAL A 675 8.90 -20.32 -10.37
C VAL A 675 9.96 -20.07 -9.29
N PRO A 676 11.18 -19.61 -9.66
CA PRO A 676 12.23 -19.26 -8.72
C PRO A 676 11.78 -18.25 -7.66
N ASP A 677 12.30 -18.38 -6.45
CA ASP A 677 11.79 -17.62 -5.30
C ASP A 677 12.11 -16.12 -5.36
N GLN A 678 13.20 -15.74 -6.03
CA GLN A 678 13.82 -14.41 -6.00
C GLN A 678 13.91 -13.70 -7.36
N SER A 679 13.57 -14.36 -8.48
CA SER A 679 13.59 -13.71 -9.80
C SER A 679 12.47 -12.68 -9.91
N THR A 680 12.80 -11.48 -10.37
CA THR A 680 11.82 -10.42 -10.65
C THR A 680 11.17 -10.61 -12.02
N GLU A 681 11.87 -11.22 -12.97
CA GLU A 681 11.45 -11.28 -14.39
C GLU A 681 10.67 -12.55 -14.74
N CYS A 682 10.95 -13.68 -14.07
CA CYS A 682 10.30 -14.96 -14.37
C CYS A 682 8.76 -14.89 -14.29
N TYR A 683 8.20 -14.38 -13.18
CA TYR A 683 6.74 -14.31 -13.01
C TYR A 683 6.07 -13.37 -14.04
N PRO A 684 6.57 -12.16 -14.31
CA PRO A 684 6.09 -11.35 -15.43
C PRO A 684 6.17 -12.04 -16.79
N LEU A 685 7.28 -12.71 -17.13
CA LEU A 685 7.41 -13.41 -18.41
C LEU A 685 6.39 -14.54 -18.55
N VAL A 686 6.19 -15.36 -17.52
CA VAL A 686 5.13 -16.39 -17.49
C VAL A 686 3.76 -15.77 -17.71
N LYS A 687 3.45 -14.66 -17.02
CA LYS A 687 2.13 -14.03 -17.11
C LYS A 687 1.88 -13.36 -18.45
N LYS A 688 2.86 -12.66 -19.02
CA LYS A 688 2.75 -12.08 -20.36
C LYS A 688 2.62 -13.17 -21.43
N ALA A 689 3.43 -14.22 -21.37
CA ALA A 689 3.39 -15.30 -22.35
C ALA A 689 2.07 -16.09 -22.32
N ALA A 690 1.59 -16.44 -21.12
CA ALA A 690 0.33 -17.17 -20.95
C ALA A 690 -0.91 -16.32 -21.31
N GLU A 691 -0.95 -15.06 -20.89
CA GLU A 691 -2.19 -14.25 -20.90
C GLU A 691 -2.27 -13.26 -22.07
N LEU A 692 -1.16 -12.98 -22.77
CA LEU A 692 -1.13 -12.12 -23.97
C LEU A 692 -0.90 -12.89 -25.29
N TYR A 693 -0.27 -14.08 -25.27
CA TYR A 693 0.15 -14.76 -26.51
C TYR A 693 -0.46 -16.16 -26.73
N THR A 694 -0.88 -16.86 -25.67
CA THR A 694 -1.45 -18.23 -25.78
C THR A 694 -2.85 -18.39 -25.19
N ASN A 695 -3.35 -17.41 -24.44
CA ASN A 695 -4.64 -17.44 -23.75
C ASN A 695 -4.80 -18.61 -22.75
N CYS A 696 -3.72 -18.96 -22.04
CA CYS A 696 -3.71 -20.04 -21.06
C CYS A 696 -3.84 -19.52 -19.62
N LEU A 697 -4.67 -20.18 -18.80
CA LEU A 697 -4.71 -19.92 -17.37
C LEU A 697 -3.47 -20.52 -16.69
N THR A 698 -2.83 -19.75 -15.81
CA THR A 698 -1.62 -20.18 -15.08
C THR A 698 -1.74 -20.07 -13.56
N GLN A 699 -1.27 -21.11 -12.87
CA GLN A 699 -1.13 -21.18 -11.43
C GLN A 699 0.34 -21.32 -11.03
N CYS A 700 0.99 -20.20 -10.71
CA CYS A 700 2.38 -20.19 -10.28
C CYS A 700 2.53 -20.72 -8.84
N ILE A 701 3.61 -21.45 -8.57
CA ILE A 701 4.01 -21.97 -7.25
C ILE A 701 5.48 -21.60 -7.04
N LYS A 702 5.88 -21.03 -5.90
CA LYS A 702 7.30 -20.72 -5.65
C LYS A 702 8.10 -21.98 -5.31
N PHE A 703 9.38 -22.04 -5.71
CA PHE A 703 10.30 -23.16 -5.41
C PHE A 703 10.21 -23.65 -3.96
N LYS A 704 10.28 -22.75 -2.95
CA LYS A 704 10.17 -23.15 -1.53
C LYS A 704 8.81 -23.74 -1.16
N THR A 705 7.74 -23.34 -1.86
CA THR A 705 6.37 -23.84 -1.62
C THR A 705 6.20 -25.21 -2.26
N ALA A 706 6.73 -25.42 -3.46
CA ALA A 706 6.81 -26.74 -4.09
C ALA A 706 7.64 -27.72 -3.21
N ASN A 707 8.81 -27.29 -2.73
CA ASN A 707 9.65 -28.07 -1.82
C ASN A 707 8.98 -28.35 -0.46
N ALA A 708 8.22 -27.40 0.09
CA ALA A 708 7.44 -27.65 1.31
C ALA A 708 6.34 -28.70 1.08
N ILE A 709 5.63 -28.64 -0.06
CA ILE A 709 4.61 -29.63 -0.42
C ILE A 709 5.20 -31.04 -0.51
N LEU A 710 6.38 -31.19 -1.13
CA LEU A 710 7.04 -32.49 -1.29
C LEU A 710 7.60 -33.08 0.02
N ARG A 711 7.94 -32.24 1.00
CA ARG A 711 8.65 -32.66 2.23
C ARG A 711 7.73 -32.86 3.44
N ASP A 712 6.55 -32.26 3.44
CA ASP A 712 5.62 -32.32 4.57
C ASP A 712 4.29 -32.98 4.18
N SER A 713 4.12 -34.23 4.61
CA SER A 713 2.90 -35.04 4.37
C SER A 713 1.65 -34.51 5.07
N ARG A 714 1.78 -33.61 6.05
CA ARG A 714 0.66 -32.97 6.77
C ARG A 714 0.30 -31.61 6.16
N THR A 715 1.28 -30.72 5.93
CA THR A 715 0.99 -29.37 5.41
C THR A 715 0.99 -29.27 3.88
N GLY A 716 1.63 -30.21 3.17
CA GLY A 716 1.58 -30.31 1.71
C GLY A 716 0.17 -30.44 1.15
N PRO A 717 -0.64 -31.41 1.59
CA PRO A 717 -2.04 -31.54 1.16
C PRO A 717 -2.90 -30.30 1.46
N GLN A 718 -2.71 -29.66 2.63
CA GLN A 718 -3.40 -28.42 2.98
C GLN A 718 -2.96 -27.24 2.09
N THR A 719 -1.70 -27.21 1.68
CA THR A 719 -1.17 -26.22 0.73
C THR A 719 -1.75 -26.44 -0.67
N ILE A 720 -1.87 -27.70 -1.12
CA ILE A 720 -2.54 -28.05 -2.37
C ILE A 720 -4.02 -27.64 -2.34
N ALA A 721 -4.75 -27.90 -1.26
CA ALA A 721 -6.14 -27.43 -1.11
C ALA A 721 -6.25 -25.88 -1.20
N ASN A 722 -5.32 -25.16 -0.57
CA ASN A 722 -5.22 -23.70 -0.66
C ASN A 722 -4.80 -23.19 -2.06
N ILE A 723 -4.25 -24.05 -2.92
CA ILE A 723 -4.03 -23.78 -4.35
C ILE A 723 -5.30 -24.09 -5.15
N MET A 724 -6.00 -25.19 -4.86
CA MET A 724 -7.24 -25.59 -5.55
C MET A 724 -8.37 -24.57 -5.38
N LEU A 725 -8.44 -23.88 -4.24
CA LEU A 725 -9.29 -22.69 -4.05
C LEU A 725 -9.13 -21.64 -5.18
N LYS A 726 -7.92 -21.49 -5.73
CA LYS A 726 -7.60 -20.52 -6.80
C LYS A 726 -7.80 -21.12 -8.19
N VAL A 727 -7.48 -22.40 -8.34
CA VAL A 727 -7.66 -23.16 -9.59
C VAL A 727 -9.13 -23.25 -9.97
N ASN A 728 -10.01 -23.61 -9.01
CA ASN A 728 -11.45 -23.74 -9.24
C ASN A 728 -12.04 -22.44 -9.79
N MET A 729 -11.83 -21.33 -9.06
CA MET A 729 -12.38 -20.02 -9.43
C MET A 729 -11.81 -19.46 -10.73
N LYS A 730 -10.55 -19.78 -11.09
CA LYS A 730 -9.96 -19.41 -12.39
C LYS A 730 -10.68 -20.01 -13.59
N LEU A 731 -11.35 -21.13 -13.36
CA LEU A 731 -12.12 -21.87 -14.35
C LEU A 731 -13.63 -21.61 -14.19
N ASN A 732 -14.01 -20.48 -13.59
CA ASN A 732 -15.38 -20.09 -13.22
C ASN A 732 -16.07 -20.98 -12.17
N GLY A 733 -15.34 -21.83 -11.45
CA GLY A 733 -15.84 -22.54 -10.28
C GLY A 733 -16.33 -21.60 -9.17
N ILE A 734 -17.15 -22.13 -8.25
CA ILE A 734 -17.65 -21.41 -7.08
C ILE A 734 -17.28 -22.20 -5.83
N ASN A 735 -16.41 -21.65 -4.98
CA ASN A 735 -15.94 -22.36 -3.79
C ASN A 735 -17.05 -22.49 -2.73
N HIS A 736 -17.73 -21.38 -2.43
CA HIS A 736 -18.86 -21.28 -1.49
C HIS A 736 -19.68 -20.02 -1.80
N THR A 737 -20.90 -19.94 -1.29
CA THR A 737 -21.76 -18.74 -1.37
C THR A 737 -22.27 -18.36 0.02
N LEU A 738 -23.09 -17.30 0.14
CA LEU A 738 -23.84 -17.01 1.37
C LEU A 738 -25.05 -17.95 1.49
N LYS A 739 -25.34 -18.47 2.69
CA LYS A 739 -26.57 -19.25 2.94
C LYS A 739 -27.82 -18.35 3.06
N GLN A 740 -27.62 -17.11 3.47
CA GLN A 740 -28.62 -16.05 3.54
C GLN A 740 -28.08 -14.86 2.74
N LEU A 741 -28.74 -14.52 1.64
CA LEU A 741 -28.36 -13.39 0.79
C LEU A 741 -28.97 -12.10 1.35
N PRO A 742 -28.20 -11.02 1.60
CA PRO A 742 -28.76 -9.71 1.91
C PRO A 742 -29.67 -9.24 0.76
N LYS A 743 -30.88 -8.75 1.06
CA LYS A 743 -31.90 -8.41 0.05
C LYS A 743 -31.41 -7.44 -1.04
N VAL A 744 -30.52 -6.52 -0.68
CA VAL A 744 -29.92 -5.57 -1.63
C VAL A 744 -29.09 -6.23 -2.74
N LEU A 745 -28.67 -7.49 -2.56
CA LEU A 745 -27.98 -8.28 -3.59
C LEU A 745 -28.92 -8.98 -4.59
N GLU A 746 -30.24 -8.94 -4.38
CA GLU A 746 -31.22 -9.51 -5.31
C GLU A 746 -31.22 -8.75 -6.65
N ASN A 747 -30.65 -9.38 -7.69
CA ASN A 747 -30.34 -8.76 -8.99
C ASN A 747 -29.46 -7.49 -8.88
N CYS A 748 -28.39 -7.58 -8.09
CA CYS A 748 -27.37 -6.55 -7.92
C CYS A 748 -26.08 -6.87 -8.67
N MET A 749 -25.41 -5.84 -9.18
CA MET A 749 -24.00 -5.88 -9.55
C MET A 749 -23.17 -5.27 -8.41
N VAL A 750 -22.26 -6.04 -7.83
CA VAL A 750 -21.32 -5.56 -6.82
C VAL A 750 -20.00 -5.24 -7.50
N MET A 751 -19.60 -3.97 -7.45
CA MET A 751 -18.38 -3.46 -8.07
C MET A 751 -17.31 -3.12 -7.03
N GLY A 752 -16.05 -3.28 -7.43
CA GLY A 752 -14.89 -2.82 -6.66
C GLY A 752 -13.90 -2.06 -7.53
N ALA A 753 -13.19 -1.08 -6.97
CA ALA A 753 -12.17 -0.33 -7.70
C ALA A 753 -10.94 -0.02 -6.83
N ASP A 754 -9.75 -0.07 -7.46
CA ASP A 754 -8.45 0.34 -6.91
C ASP A 754 -7.60 0.98 -8.02
N VAL A 755 -6.84 2.02 -7.67
CA VAL A 755 -5.87 2.65 -8.57
C VAL A 755 -4.47 2.50 -7.97
N THR A 756 -3.60 1.76 -8.66
CA THR A 756 -2.24 1.51 -8.16
C THR A 756 -1.20 2.39 -8.85
N HIS A 757 -0.77 3.48 -8.22
CA HIS A 757 0.31 4.37 -8.71
C HIS A 757 1.71 3.70 -8.77
N PRO A 758 2.69 4.32 -9.46
CA PRO A 758 4.12 3.95 -9.37
C PRO A 758 4.74 4.16 -7.98
N ALA A 759 5.84 3.43 -7.72
CA ALA A 759 6.66 3.54 -6.52
C ALA A 759 7.07 5.00 -6.20
N PRO A 760 7.22 5.37 -4.92
CA PRO A 760 7.62 6.74 -4.53
C PRO A 760 8.94 7.16 -5.18
N GLY A 761 8.96 8.34 -5.80
CA GLY A 761 10.16 8.86 -6.47
C GLY A 761 10.38 8.39 -7.91
N SER A 762 9.58 7.44 -8.42
CA SER A 762 9.41 7.26 -9.86
C SER A 762 8.45 8.34 -10.40
N LYS A 763 8.81 8.92 -11.56
CA LYS A 763 7.97 9.87 -12.32
C LYS A 763 7.49 9.33 -13.67
N ILE A 764 8.13 8.27 -14.18
CA ILE A 764 8.02 7.82 -15.59
C ILE A 764 7.41 6.41 -15.65
N LYS A 765 6.23 6.24 -15.02
CA LYS A 765 5.33 5.07 -15.16
C LYS A 765 3.89 5.56 -14.98
N PRO A 766 2.90 5.01 -15.69
CA PRO A 766 1.50 5.42 -15.55
C PRO A 766 0.91 4.94 -14.22
N SER A 767 -0.26 5.46 -13.86
CA SER A 767 -1.12 4.78 -12.88
C SER A 767 -1.93 3.71 -13.61
N VAL A 768 -2.33 2.69 -12.87
CA VAL A 768 -3.17 1.60 -13.40
C VAL A 768 -4.44 1.55 -12.59
N ALA A 769 -5.57 1.84 -13.23
CA ALA A 769 -6.89 1.66 -12.65
C ALA A 769 -7.40 0.25 -12.99
N ALA A 770 -8.08 -0.40 -12.05
CA ALA A 770 -8.88 -1.59 -12.33
C ALA A 770 -10.20 -1.56 -11.59
N VAL A 771 -11.25 -2.04 -12.27
CA VAL A 771 -12.61 -2.12 -11.77
C VAL A 771 -13.10 -3.55 -11.96
N THR A 772 -13.61 -4.16 -10.89
CA THR A 772 -14.27 -5.46 -10.91
C THR A 772 -15.78 -5.29 -10.81
N ALA A 773 -16.53 -6.27 -11.32
CA ALA A 773 -17.98 -6.37 -11.16
C ALA A 773 -18.40 -7.83 -11.02
N SER A 774 -19.34 -8.11 -10.12
CA SER A 774 -20.02 -9.42 -10.09
C SER A 774 -20.93 -9.56 -11.30
N TYR A 775 -21.00 -10.77 -11.85
CA TYR A 775 -21.94 -11.12 -12.94
C TYR A 775 -22.91 -12.25 -12.54
N ASP A 776 -22.98 -12.58 -11.25
CA ASP A 776 -23.87 -13.57 -10.66
C ASP A 776 -24.67 -12.97 -9.49
N SER A 777 -25.83 -13.56 -9.19
CA SER A 777 -26.72 -13.13 -8.10
C SER A 777 -26.25 -13.52 -6.70
N GLN A 778 -25.13 -14.22 -6.55
CA GLN A 778 -24.52 -14.56 -5.25
C GLN A 778 -23.26 -13.71 -4.96
N ALA A 779 -22.96 -12.73 -5.82
CA ALA A 779 -21.76 -11.89 -5.75
C ALA A 779 -20.46 -12.69 -5.55
N SER A 780 -20.37 -13.85 -6.20
CA SER A 780 -19.32 -14.87 -6.03
C SER A 780 -18.41 -15.03 -7.25
N GLN A 781 -18.85 -14.61 -8.44
CA GLN A 781 -18.08 -14.65 -9.70
C GLN A 781 -17.87 -13.21 -10.22
N TYR A 782 -16.60 -12.83 -10.45
CA TYR A 782 -16.23 -11.45 -10.79
C TYR A 782 -15.50 -11.36 -12.12
N THR A 783 -15.97 -10.49 -13.00
CA THR A 783 -15.19 -10.03 -14.15
C THR A 783 -14.54 -8.68 -13.82
N PHE A 784 -13.72 -8.15 -14.73
CA PHE A 784 -12.97 -6.91 -14.51
C PHE A 784 -12.68 -6.18 -15.81
N ARG A 785 -12.32 -4.89 -15.69
CA ARG A 785 -11.60 -4.12 -16.71
C ARG A 785 -10.47 -3.34 -16.04
N TRP A 786 -9.50 -2.92 -16.85
CA TRP A 786 -8.36 -2.12 -16.39
C TRP A 786 -7.96 -1.11 -17.46
N ARG A 787 -7.36 0.00 -17.05
CA ARG A 787 -6.87 1.06 -17.96
C ARG A 787 -5.53 1.62 -17.51
N LEU A 788 -4.79 2.20 -18.44
CA LEU A 788 -3.67 3.10 -18.15
C LEU A 788 -4.22 4.51 -17.95
N GLN A 789 -3.64 5.25 -16.99
CA GLN A 789 -3.96 6.66 -16.80
C GLN A 789 -2.74 7.45 -16.30
N GLY A 790 -2.86 8.78 -16.25
CA GLY A 790 -1.74 9.67 -15.99
C GLY A 790 -0.92 9.32 -14.71
N PRO A 791 0.40 9.57 -14.68
CA PRO A 791 1.23 9.31 -13.50
C PRO A 791 0.69 10.02 -12.25
N ARG A 792 0.24 9.24 -11.26
CA ARG A 792 -0.39 9.70 -10.01
C ARG A 792 -1.75 10.41 -10.15
N VAL A 793 -2.45 10.21 -11.26
CA VAL A 793 -3.91 10.46 -11.31
C VAL A 793 -4.61 9.37 -10.47
N GLU A 794 -5.47 9.79 -9.54
CA GLU A 794 -6.22 8.89 -8.66
C GLU A 794 -7.64 8.60 -9.15
N MET A 795 -8.36 9.57 -9.72
CA MET A 795 -9.70 9.35 -10.29
C MET A 795 -9.62 8.45 -11.54
N ILE A 796 -10.59 7.58 -11.74
CA ILE A 796 -10.66 6.65 -12.89
C ILE A 796 -11.19 7.41 -14.10
N GLN A 797 -10.32 7.66 -15.09
CA GLN A 797 -10.60 8.60 -16.19
C GLN A 797 -11.53 8.08 -17.29
N ASP A 798 -11.72 6.76 -17.38
CA ASP A 798 -12.57 6.09 -18.40
C ASP A 798 -13.60 5.18 -17.71
N MET A 799 -14.24 5.70 -16.67
CA MET A 799 -15.18 4.92 -15.86
C MET A 799 -16.44 4.58 -16.67
N GLU A 800 -16.89 5.45 -17.59
CA GLU A 800 -18.09 5.21 -18.39
C GLU A 800 -17.95 3.97 -19.30
N ALA A 801 -16.87 3.88 -20.09
CA ALA A 801 -16.67 2.75 -21.00
C ALA A 801 -16.43 1.45 -20.22
N ILE A 802 -15.67 1.51 -19.12
CA ILE A 802 -15.50 0.39 -18.18
C ILE A 802 -16.85 -0.15 -17.72
N VAL A 803 -17.73 0.71 -17.19
CA VAL A 803 -19.05 0.31 -16.67
C VAL A 803 -19.92 -0.27 -17.78
N ARG A 804 -19.92 0.35 -18.97
CA ARG A 804 -20.66 -0.13 -20.14
C ARG A 804 -20.20 -1.53 -20.58
N GLU A 805 -18.90 -1.80 -20.61
CA GLU A 805 -18.35 -3.13 -20.91
C GLU A 805 -18.79 -4.18 -19.88
N LEU A 806 -18.74 -3.83 -18.58
CA LEU A 806 -19.12 -4.73 -17.48
C LEU A 806 -20.63 -5.02 -17.46
N LEU A 807 -21.48 -4.03 -17.74
CA LEU A 807 -22.94 -4.20 -17.87
C LEU A 807 -23.31 -5.08 -19.07
N LEU A 808 -22.62 -4.94 -20.20
CA LEU A 808 -22.82 -5.79 -21.37
C LEU A 808 -22.44 -7.25 -21.09
N GLU A 809 -21.31 -7.50 -20.41
CA GLU A 809 -20.90 -8.84 -20.01
C GLU A 809 -21.86 -9.45 -18.97
N CYS A 810 -22.36 -8.65 -18.02
CA CYS A 810 -23.41 -9.08 -17.09
C CYS A 810 -24.71 -9.46 -17.83
N ARG A 811 -25.16 -8.65 -18.80
CA ARG A 811 -26.35 -8.95 -19.64
C ARG A 811 -26.15 -10.22 -20.48
N GLN A 812 -24.94 -10.48 -20.97
CA GLN A 812 -24.63 -11.71 -21.71
C GLN A 812 -24.72 -12.96 -20.83
N ASN A 813 -24.26 -12.90 -19.58
CA ASN A 813 -24.28 -14.02 -18.64
C ASN A 813 -25.67 -14.23 -17.99
N THR A 814 -26.26 -13.19 -17.40
CA THR A 814 -27.51 -13.25 -16.63
C THR A 814 -28.80 -13.11 -17.45
N LYS A 815 -28.67 -12.73 -18.73
CA LYS A 815 -29.77 -12.33 -19.63
C LYS A 815 -30.58 -11.09 -19.19
N THR A 816 -30.18 -10.41 -18.12
CA THR A 816 -30.86 -9.23 -17.57
C THR A 816 -29.86 -8.11 -17.26
N LEU A 817 -30.35 -6.92 -16.89
CA LEU A 817 -29.51 -5.90 -16.27
C LEU A 817 -29.76 -5.87 -14.76
N PRO A 818 -28.73 -5.56 -13.95
CA PRO A 818 -28.90 -5.42 -12.50
C PRO A 818 -29.80 -4.22 -12.19
N LYS A 819 -30.68 -4.37 -11.19
CA LYS A 819 -31.54 -3.29 -10.69
C LYS A 819 -30.79 -2.34 -9.74
N THR A 820 -29.71 -2.83 -9.14
CA THR A 820 -28.88 -2.11 -8.17
C THR A 820 -27.40 -2.29 -8.50
N ILE A 821 -26.61 -1.24 -8.31
CA ILE A 821 -25.15 -1.25 -8.42
C ILE A 821 -24.58 -0.80 -7.06
N ILE A 822 -23.75 -1.62 -6.43
CA ILE A 822 -23.04 -1.27 -5.19
C ILE A 822 -21.56 -1.13 -5.51
N TYR A 823 -21.01 0.07 -5.38
CA TYR A 823 -19.67 0.44 -5.83
C TYR A 823 -18.73 0.72 -4.66
N PHE A 824 -17.79 -0.18 -4.41
CA PHE A 824 -16.78 -0.06 -3.36
C PHE A 824 -15.44 0.49 -3.89
N ARG A 825 -15.10 1.74 -3.54
CA ARG A 825 -13.95 2.49 -4.05
C ARG A 825 -12.81 2.62 -3.03
N ASP A 826 -11.66 1.98 -3.29
CA ASP A 826 -10.44 2.10 -2.48
C ASP A 826 -9.41 3.02 -3.15
N GLY A 827 -8.54 3.63 -2.34
CA GLY A 827 -7.49 4.57 -2.77
C GLY A 827 -7.70 6.01 -2.30
N VAL A 828 -8.94 6.51 -2.35
CA VAL A 828 -9.29 7.94 -2.22
C VAL A 828 -9.25 8.48 -0.78
N SER A 829 -8.96 9.77 -0.64
CA SER A 829 -9.00 10.49 0.64
C SER A 829 -10.28 11.32 0.84
N ASP A 830 -10.53 11.71 2.09
CA ASP A 830 -11.63 12.58 2.55
C ASP A 830 -11.57 14.00 1.93
N GLY A 831 -10.47 14.33 1.22
CA GLY A 831 -10.32 15.52 0.40
C GLY A 831 -10.85 15.39 -1.03
N GLU A 832 -11.26 14.19 -1.45
CA GLU A 832 -11.53 13.83 -2.85
C GLU A 832 -12.93 13.23 -3.08
N TYR A 833 -13.76 13.14 -2.03
CA TYR A 833 -15.12 12.58 -2.10
C TYR A 833 -16.00 13.28 -3.16
N ASP A 834 -15.93 14.60 -3.25
CA ASP A 834 -16.60 15.40 -4.27
C ASP A 834 -16.27 14.88 -5.68
N LYS A 835 -14.97 14.68 -5.98
CA LYS A 835 -14.49 14.21 -7.28
C LYS A 835 -14.93 12.79 -7.63
N VAL A 836 -15.11 11.92 -6.63
CA VAL A 836 -15.66 10.57 -6.86
C VAL A 836 -17.12 10.66 -7.31
N VAL A 837 -17.91 11.59 -6.75
CA VAL A 837 -19.31 11.78 -7.17
C VAL A 837 -19.43 12.54 -8.49
N GLU A 838 -18.62 13.58 -8.69
CA GLU A 838 -18.57 14.42 -9.90
C GLU A 838 -18.10 13.65 -11.15
N ASN A 839 -17.14 12.73 -11.00
CA ASN A 839 -16.55 11.98 -12.11
C ASN A 839 -17.05 10.53 -12.10
N GLU A 840 -16.64 9.72 -11.13
CA GLU A 840 -16.81 8.26 -11.18
C GLU A 840 -18.29 7.84 -11.06
N VAL A 841 -19.11 8.52 -10.24
CA VAL A 841 -20.55 8.21 -10.11
C VAL A 841 -21.35 8.78 -11.28
N GLN A 842 -21.04 9.96 -11.82
CA GLN A 842 -21.70 10.46 -13.04
C GLN A 842 -21.38 9.56 -14.24
N ASP A 843 -20.14 9.10 -14.38
CA ASP A 843 -19.74 8.16 -15.43
C ASP A 843 -20.48 6.80 -15.32
N ILE A 844 -20.72 6.28 -14.11
CA ILE A 844 -21.59 5.10 -13.91
C ILE A 844 -23.01 5.38 -14.43
N LYS A 845 -23.59 6.55 -14.10
CA LYS A 845 -24.94 6.95 -14.56
C LYS A 845 -25.00 7.13 -16.08
N ALA A 846 -24.01 7.79 -16.66
CA ALA A 846 -23.89 8.00 -18.10
C ALA A 846 -23.75 6.66 -18.85
N ALA A 847 -22.96 5.71 -18.33
CA ALA A 847 -22.84 4.37 -18.90
C ALA A 847 -24.17 3.61 -18.91
N CYS A 848 -24.98 3.76 -17.85
CA CYS A 848 -26.33 3.20 -17.79
C CYS A 848 -27.24 3.84 -18.85
N PHE A 849 -27.27 5.17 -18.93
CA PHE A 849 -28.10 5.90 -19.89
C PHE A 849 -27.72 5.66 -21.36
N ARG A 850 -26.41 5.59 -21.68
CA ARG A 850 -25.93 5.27 -23.05
C ARG A 850 -26.14 3.80 -23.42
N LEU A 851 -26.42 2.91 -22.48
CA LEU A 851 -26.77 1.50 -22.73
C LEU A 851 -28.27 1.31 -23.02
N ASP A 852 -29.13 2.05 -22.32
CA ASP A 852 -30.58 2.12 -22.53
C ASP A 852 -31.10 3.42 -21.87
N GLN A 853 -31.83 4.26 -22.62
CA GLN A 853 -32.26 5.57 -22.12
C GLN A 853 -33.19 5.48 -20.90
N ASN A 854 -33.93 4.37 -20.75
CA ASN A 854 -34.85 4.12 -19.63
C ASN A 854 -34.16 3.42 -18.44
N TYR A 855 -32.92 2.97 -18.59
CA TYR A 855 -32.21 2.23 -17.54
C TYR A 855 -31.64 3.21 -16.50
N ARG A 856 -32.18 3.15 -15.29
CA ARG A 856 -31.66 3.81 -14.08
C ARG A 856 -31.61 2.80 -12.93
N PRO A 857 -30.52 2.04 -12.78
CA PRO A 857 -30.31 1.23 -11.60
C PRO A 857 -30.05 2.13 -10.39
N LYS A 858 -30.39 1.66 -9.20
CA LYS A 858 -30.05 2.35 -7.95
C LYS A 858 -28.56 2.20 -7.63
N ILE A 859 -27.86 3.30 -7.37
CA ILE A 859 -26.43 3.28 -7.06
C ILE A 859 -26.20 3.50 -5.56
N THR A 860 -25.36 2.65 -4.95
CA THR A 860 -24.76 2.91 -3.63
C THR A 860 -23.24 2.99 -3.78
N CYS A 861 -22.65 4.15 -3.52
CA CYS A 861 -21.20 4.36 -3.58
C CYS A 861 -20.60 4.42 -2.17
N ILE A 862 -19.65 3.53 -1.88
CA ILE A 862 -18.99 3.38 -0.58
C ILE A 862 -17.48 3.48 -0.77
N VAL A 863 -16.86 4.49 -0.16
CA VAL A 863 -15.40 4.61 -0.10
C VAL A 863 -14.85 3.62 0.93
N VAL A 864 -13.75 2.94 0.60
CA VAL A 864 -13.07 1.92 1.41
C VAL A 864 -11.66 2.37 1.72
N GLN A 865 -11.38 2.77 2.96
CA GLN A 865 -10.11 3.37 3.35
C GLN A 865 -9.25 2.43 4.21
N LYS A 866 -8.65 1.40 3.59
CA LYS A 866 -7.81 0.39 4.28
C LYS A 866 -6.44 0.89 4.80
N ARG A 867 -6.18 2.22 4.77
CA ARG A 867 -4.84 2.84 4.97
C ARG A 867 -4.76 3.97 6.02
N HIS A 868 -5.63 4.04 7.02
CA HIS A 868 -5.58 5.06 8.11
C HIS A 868 -4.84 4.62 9.40
N HIS A 869 -4.65 5.56 10.34
CA HIS A 869 -3.94 5.33 11.61
C HIS A 869 -4.81 4.89 12.80
N THR A 870 -6.14 4.98 12.69
CA THR A 870 -7.10 4.43 13.68
C THR A 870 -6.85 2.95 13.98
N ARG A 871 -6.80 2.61 15.26
CA ARG A 871 -6.77 1.25 15.83
C ARG A 871 -7.95 1.11 16.78
N LEU A 872 -8.37 -0.13 17.02
CA LEU A 872 -9.32 -0.48 18.09
C LEU A 872 -8.67 -1.53 18.97
N PHE A 873 -8.81 -1.37 20.28
CA PHE A 873 -8.32 -2.26 21.32
C PHE A 873 -9.50 -2.67 22.20
N PRO A 874 -9.57 -3.91 22.72
CA PRO A 874 -10.58 -4.25 23.71
C PRO A 874 -10.29 -3.51 25.03
N VAL A 875 -11.33 -3.11 25.76
CA VAL A 875 -11.18 -2.58 27.13
C VAL A 875 -10.78 -3.71 28.08
N ASN A 876 -11.45 -4.85 28.00
CA ASN A 876 -11.15 -6.03 28.81
C ASN A 876 -10.34 -7.04 27.98
N GLU A 877 -9.23 -7.56 28.48
CA GLU A 877 -8.45 -8.57 27.74
C GLU A 877 -9.25 -9.86 27.46
N GLY A 878 -10.28 -10.15 28.27
CA GLY A 878 -11.22 -11.26 28.05
C GLY A 878 -12.21 -11.09 26.90
N ASP A 879 -12.34 -9.89 26.31
CA ASP A 879 -13.08 -9.68 25.05
C ASP A 879 -12.24 -10.02 23.81
N SER A 880 -10.97 -10.45 23.96
CA SER A 880 -10.11 -10.86 22.85
C SER A 880 -10.29 -12.33 22.45
N GLU A 881 -10.33 -12.59 21.15
CA GLU A 881 -10.30 -13.95 20.57
C GLU A 881 -8.90 -14.41 20.16
N ASP A 882 -7.89 -13.52 20.16
CA ASP A 882 -6.54 -13.78 19.67
C ASP A 882 -5.40 -13.49 20.68
N LYS A 883 -4.22 -14.08 20.39
CA LYS A 883 -3.00 -14.01 21.20
C LYS A 883 -2.29 -12.65 21.21
N ASN A 884 -2.72 -11.69 20.39
CA ASN A 884 -2.17 -10.35 20.32
C ASN A 884 -3.02 -9.35 21.13
N PHE A 885 -4.14 -9.82 21.72
CA PHE A 885 -5.16 -9.02 22.43
C PHE A 885 -5.88 -8.01 21.52
N ASN A 886 -6.30 -8.46 20.34
CA ASN A 886 -7.11 -7.67 19.41
C ASN A 886 -8.61 -7.71 19.75
N VAL A 887 -9.36 -6.73 19.24
CA VAL A 887 -10.82 -6.83 19.18
C VAL A 887 -11.25 -7.97 18.23
N PRO A 888 -12.38 -8.67 18.50
CA PRO A 888 -12.88 -9.77 17.67
C PRO A 888 -13.12 -9.41 16.20
N ALA A 889 -13.08 -10.43 15.33
CA ALA A 889 -13.50 -10.26 13.95
C ALA A 889 -15.02 -9.97 13.92
N GLY A 890 -15.43 -8.96 13.15
CA GLY A 890 -16.79 -8.43 13.16
C GLY A 890 -16.98 -7.21 14.06
N THR A 891 -15.97 -6.80 14.85
CA THR A 891 -16.05 -5.56 15.65
C THR A 891 -16.23 -4.34 14.77
N CYS A 892 -17.34 -3.64 14.95
CA CYS A 892 -17.73 -2.43 14.24
C CYS A 892 -17.97 -1.25 15.21
N VAL A 893 -17.64 -0.05 14.76
CA VAL A 893 -17.87 1.22 15.45
C VAL A 893 -18.33 2.25 14.43
N ASP A 894 -19.56 2.74 14.58
CA ASP A 894 -20.21 3.72 13.70
C ASP A 894 -20.58 5.04 14.39
N THR A 895 -20.11 5.24 15.64
CA THR A 895 -20.42 6.40 16.49
C THR A 895 -19.17 7.14 16.98
N GLU A 896 -19.35 8.37 17.49
CA GLU A 896 -18.39 9.22 18.23
C GLU A 896 -17.11 9.67 17.46
N ILE A 897 -16.38 8.74 16.88
CA ILE A 897 -15.19 8.97 16.03
C ILE A 897 -15.51 9.10 14.55
N THR A 898 -16.79 8.94 14.18
CA THR A 898 -17.32 9.00 12.81
C THR A 898 -17.94 10.36 12.50
N HIS A 899 -18.09 10.66 11.22
CA HIS A 899 -18.63 11.92 10.73
C HIS A 899 -20.13 12.11 11.09
N PRO A 900 -20.55 13.20 11.76
CA PRO A 900 -21.92 13.37 12.26
C PRO A 900 -23.01 13.52 11.18
N TYR A 901 -22.62 13.72 9.92
CA TYR A 901 -23.53 13.90 8.77
C TYR A 901 -23.25 12.93 7.60
N MET A 902 -22.57 11.80 7.82
CA MET A 902 -22.40 10.78 6.78
C MET A 902 -22.57 9.38 7.38
N GLN A 903 -23.05 8.43 6.59
CA GLN A 903 -23.04 7.02 6.99
C GLN A 903 -21.60 6.49 6.88
N GLU A 904 -20.94 6.45 8.04
CA GLU A 904 -19.52 6.16 8.16
C GLU A 904 -19.29 5.21 9.33
N TYR A 905 -18.47 4.18 9.11
CA TYR A 905 -18.21 3.12 10.09
C TYR A 905 -16.81 2.52 9.94
N TYR A 906 -16.23 2.10 11.06
CA TYR A 906 -15.00 1.34 11.14
C TYR A 906 -15.34 -0.13 11.38
N LEU A 907 -14.80 -1.06 10.59
CA LEU A 907 -15.03 -2.51 10.74
C LEU A 907 -13.72 -3.30 10.76
N VAL A 908 -13.50 -4.08 11.82
CA VAL A 908 -12.45 -5.10 11.92
C VAL A 908 -13.01 -6.43 11.41
N SER A 909 -13.11 -6.59 10.09
CA SER A 909 -13.73 -7.76 9.48
C SER A 909 -12.91 -9.07 9.59
N HIS A 910 -11.70 -9.06 10.16
CA HIS A 910 -10.73 -10.14 10.05
C HIS A 910 -9.93 -10.41 11.34
N ALA A 911 -9.58 -11.67 11.60
CA ALA A 911 -8.68 -12.02 12.69
C ALA A 911 -7.20 -11.78 12.35
N SER A 912 -6.50 -11.09 13.25
CA SER A 912 -5.17 -10.52 13.00
C SER A 912 -4.04 -11.48 13.38
N ILE A 913 -3.41 -12.09 12.36
CA ILE A 913 -2.39 -13.13 12.55
C ILE A 913 -1.14 -12.61 13.31
N LYS A 914 -0.75 -11.35 13.08
CA LYS A 914 0.40 -10.72 13.75
C LYS A 914 0.14 -9.24 14.03
N GLY A 915 0.34 -8.85 15.28
CA GLY A 915 0.24 -7.47 15.75
C GLY A 915 -1.19 -6.94 15.84
N VAL A 916 -1.32 -5.63 16.04
CA VAL A 916 -2.63 -4.98 16.23
C VAL A 916 -3.44 -4.88 14.94
N ALA A 917 -4.73 -5.19 15.05
CA ALA A 917 -5.72 -5.09 14.01
C ALA A 917 -5.87 -3.67 13.46
N ARG A 918 -6.10 -3.58 12.15
CA ARG A 918 -6.48 -2.34 11.48
C ARG A 918 -7.95 -2.47 11.06
N PRO A 919 -8.91 -1.76 11.69
CA PRO A 919 -10.23 -1.63 11.08
C PRO A 919 -10.06 -1.00 9.68
N THR A 920 -11.01 -1.24 8.79
CA THR A 920 -11.16 -0.45 7.58
C THR A 920 -12.28 0.56 7.80
N LYS A 921 -12.04 1.83 7.47
CA LYS A 921 -13.05 2.89 7.42
C LYS A 921 -13.86 2.76 6.13
N TYR A 922 -15.18 2.84 6.26
CA TYR A 922 -16.15 2.86 5.17
C TYR A 922 -16.94 4.16 5.28
N THR A 923 -17.12 4.85 4.16
CA THR A 923 -17.85 6.12 4.10
C THR A 923 -18.75 6.12 2.87
N THR A 924 -20.07 6.15 3.06
CA THR A 924 -21.05 6.20 1.97
C THR A 924 -21.12 7.61 1.39
N LEU A 925 -20.99 7.73 0.06
CA LEU A 925 -21.06 9.01 -0.65
C LEU A 925 -22.41 9.24 -1.35
N VAL A 926 -23.05 8.17 -1.82
CA VAL A 926 -24.34 8.20 -2.53
C VAL A 926 -25.08 6.91 -2.17
N ASP A 927 -26.36 6.98 -1.84
CA ASP A 927 -27.20 5.79 -1.69
C ASP A 927 -28.64 5.97 -2.17
N ASP A 928 -28.92 5.52 -3.39
CA ASP A 928 -30.28 5.45 -3.95
C ASP A 928 -31.11 4.29 -3.35
N ASN A 929 -30.47 3.35 -2.63
CA ASN A 929 -31.13 2.19 -2.02
C ASN A 929 -31.73 2.51 -0.64
N LYS A 930 -31.24 3.54 0.06
CA LYS A 930 -31.68 4.00 1.40
C LYS A 930 -31.48 2.94 2.49
N LEU A 931 -30.30 2.34 2.48
CA LEU A 931 -29.81 1.32 3.39
C LEU A 931 -29.54 1.89 4.78
N SER A 932 -29.89 1.14 5.82
CA SER A 932 -29.49 1.48 7.19
C SER A 932 -28.00 1.19 7.43
N ASN A 933 -27.44 1.70 8.53
CA ASN A 933 -26.10 1.29 8.96
C ASN A 933 -26.00 -0.24 9.12
N ASP A 934 -27.03 -0.88 9.70
CA ASP A 934 -27.09 -2.34 9.84
C ASP A 934 -27.02 -3.08 8.49
N ASP A 935 -27.69 -2.57 7.46
CA ASP A 935 -27.64 -3.15 6.10
C ASP A 935 -26.23 -3.00 5.47
N LEU A 936 -25.66 -1.79 5.54
CA LEU A 936 -24.34 -1.46 4.98
C LEU A 936 -23.22 -2.26 5.67
N GLU A 937 -23.24 -2.30 7.00
CA GLU A 937 -22.29 -3.02 7.84
C GLU A 937 -22.35 -4.54 7.60
N GLN A 938 -23.56 -5.12 7.64
CA GLN A 938 -23.75 -6.55 7.41
C GLN A 938 -23.32 -6.94 5.99
N LEU A 939 -23.76 -6.19 4.97
CA LEU A 939 -23.33 -6.39 3.59
C LEU A 939 -21.80 -6.37 3.46
N THR A 940 -21.16 -5.33 4.01
CA THR A 940 -19.70 -5.16 3.98
C THR A 940 -18.99 -6.34 4.64
N TYR A 941 -19.46 -6.77 5.81
CA TYR A 941 -18.89 -7.90 6.53
C TYR A 941 -19.12 -9.24 5.80
N TYR A 942 -20.28 -9.43 5.17
CA TYR A 942 -20.59 -10.63 4.40
C TYR A 942 -19.73 -10.72 3.13
N LEU A 943 -19.54 -9.61 2.41
CA LEU A 943 -18.62 -9.53 1.26
C LEU A 943 -17.14 -9.74 1.63
N CYS A 944 -16.75 -9.58 2.90
CA CYS A 944 -15.42 -9.97 3.37
C CYS A 944 -15.22 -11.50 3.46
N HIS A 945 -16.30 -12.29 3.48
CA HIS A 945 -16.25 -13.77 3.52
C HIS A 945 -16.30 -14.42 2.12
N LEU A 946 -16.67 -13.67 1.07
CA LEU A 946 -16.71 -14.16 -0.33
C LEU A 946 -15.36 -14.05 -1.07
N TYR A 947 -14.26 -13.77 -0.37
CA TYR A 947 -12.93 -13.73 -0.97
C TYR A 947 -12.36 -15.15 -1.15
N SER A 948 -12.68 -15.76 -2.29
CA SER A 948 -12.48 -17.19 -2.60
C SER A 948 -11.04 -17.74 -2.53
N ARG A 949 -10.03 -16.92 -2.22
CA ARG A 949 -8.61 -17.32 -2.14
C ARG A 949 -8.20 -18.01 -0.84
N CYS A 950 -9.01 -17.92 0.22
CA CYS A 950 -8.79 -18.57 1.53
C CYS A 950 -10.09 -18.73 2.32
N ASN A 951 -10.13 -19.72 3.23
CA ASN A 951 -11.26 -19.93 4.14
C ASN A 951 -11.19 -19.02 5.38
N ARG A 952 -11.09 -17.70 5.13
CA ARG A 952 -10.96 -16.66 6.15
C ARG A 952 -11.66 -15.40 5.67
N SER A 953 -12.27 -14.65 6.59
CA SER A 953 -12.73 -13.29 6.30
C SER A 953 -11.51 -12.37 6.12
N VAL A 954 -11.53 -11.55 5.07
CA VAL A 954 -10.47 -10.58 4.77
C VAL A 954 -10.80 -9.19 5.29
N SER A 955 -9.78 -8.32 5.34
CA SER A 955 -9.85 -6.99 5.97
C SER A 955 -10.71 -5.94 5.25
N TYR A 956 -11.23 -6.26 4.06
CA TYR A 956 -12.13 -5.43 3.25
C TYR A 956 -12.81 -6.28 2.15
N PRO A 957 -13.97 -5.86 1.59
CA PRO A 957 -14.77 -6.65 0.66
C PRO A 957 -14.02 -7.31 -0.50
N ALA A 958 -14.42 -8.55 -0.83
CA ALA A 958 -13.96 -9.30 -1.99
C ALA A 958 -13.92 -8.52 -3.32
N PRO A 959 -14.95 -7.75 -3.75
CA PRO A 959 -14.89 -6.94 -4.98
C PRO A 959 -13.65 -6.04 -5.04
N THR A 960 -13.43 -5.24 -4.00
CA THR A 960 -12.31 -4.31 -3.87
C THR A 960 -10.96 -5.03 -3.74
N TYR A 961 -10.93 -6.17 -3.06
CA TYR A 961 -9.73 -7.02 -2.98
C TYR A 961 -9.36 -7.56 -4.38
N ASN A 962 -10.35 -7.98 -5.17
CA ASN A 962 -10.17 -8.45 -6.53
C ASN A 962 -9.72 -7.31 -7.47
N ALA A 963 -10.25 -6.09 -7.31
CA ALA A 963 -9.80 -4.91 -8.07
C ALA A 963 -8.32 -4.59 -7.82
N HIS A 964 -7.87 -4.65 -6.56
CA HIS A 964 -6.46 -4.48 -6.22
C HIS A 964 -5.56 -5.58 -6.83
N LEU A 965 -6.04 -6.83 -6.89
CA LEU A 965 -5.33 -7.93 -7.57
C LEU A 965 -5.29 -7.76 -9.10
N ALA A 966 -6.33 -7.18 -9.70
CA ALA A 966 -6.40 -6.89 -11.12
C ALA A 966 -5.44 -5.75 -11.51
N ALA A 967 -5.46 -4.61 -10.80
CA ALA A 967 -4.50 -3.52 -11.00
C ALA A 967 -3.05 -3.99 -10.82
N ALA A 968 -2.81 -4.91 -9.87
CA ALA A 968 -1.51 -5.52 -9.66
C ALA A 968 -1.04 -6.42 -10.84
N ARG A 969 -1.93 -7.10 -11.59
CA ARG A 969 -1.52 -7.83 -12.82
C ARG A 969 -1.45 -6.91 -14.04
N ALA A 970 -2.33 -5.93 -14.17
CA ALA A 970 -2.23 -4.96 -15.27
C ALA A 970 -0.86 -4.24 -15.29
N LYS A 971 -0.27 -4.00 -14.11
CA LYS A 971 1.15 -3.60 -13.96
C LYS A 971 2.19 -4.61 -14.45
N VAL A 972 1.88 -5.90 -14.38
CA VAL A 972 2.74 -6.99 -14.87
C VAL A 972 2.70 -7.07 -16.40
N TYR A 973 1.57 -6.76 -17.03
CA TYR A 973 1.48 -6.69 -18.50
C TYR A 973 2.38 -5.58 -19.06
N ILE A 974 2.41 -4.40 -18.42
CA ILE A 974 3.33 -3.29 -18.77
C ILE A 974 4.74 -3.43 -18.16
N HIS A 975 5.10 -4.60 -17.61
CA HIS A 975 6.46 -4.81 -17.11
C HIS A 975 7.44 -4.92 -18.28
N ASN A 976 8.49 -4.08 -18.25
CA ASN A 976 9.46 -3.87 -19.33
C ASN A 976 8.84 -3.52 -20.70
N GLU A 977 7.67 -2.88 -20.73
CA GLU A 977 7.10 -2.29 -21.95
C GLU A 977 7.50 -0.81 -22.07
N GLU A 978 7.82 -0.37 -23.29
CA GLU A 978 8.01 1.04 -23.61
C GLU A 978 6.66 1.68 -23.94
N LEU A 979 6.18 2.54 -23.03
CA LEU A 979 4.89 3.20 -23.16
C LEU A 979 5.06 4.64 -23.64
N ASN A 980 4.27 5.06 -24.63
CA ASN A 980 4.21 6.46 -25.04
C ASN A 980 3.34 7.23 -24.04
N PHE A 981 3.97 8.10 -23.24
CA PHE A 981 3.27 8.90 -22.23
C PHE A 981 2.42 10.02 -22.81
N ASP A 982 2.74 10.48 -24.03
CA ASP A 982 1.98 11.51 -24.73
C ASP A 982 0.74 10.92 -25.44
N ASN A 983 0.66 9.58 -25.55
CA ASN A 983 -0.51 8.86 -26.06
C ASN A 983 -0.67 7.48 -25.40
N LEU A 984 -1.02 7.49 -24.11
CA LEU A 984 -1.22 6.27 -23.32
C LEU A 984 -2.35 5.39 -23.87
N ASP A 985 -3.38 5.97 -24.49
CA ASP A 985 -4.50 5.25 -25.07
C ASP A 985 -4.07 4.40 -26.27
N HIS A 986 -3.16 4.91 -27.11
CA HIS A 986 -2.58 4.13 -28.21
C HIS A 986 -1.71 2.97 -27.67
N SER A 987 -0.90 3.20 -26.63
CA SER A 987 -0.13 2.12 -25.99
C SER A 987 -1.05 1.07 -25.33
N TYR A 988 -2.13 1.49 -24.68
CA TYR A 988 -3.13 0.58 -24.11
C TYR A 988 -3.86 -0.20 -25.21
N ALA A 989 -4.31 0.44 -26.29
CA ALA A 989 -4.94 -0.21 -27.43
C ALA A 989 -3.98 -1.20 -28.13
N GLY A 990 -2.68 -0.91 -28.18
CA GLY A 990 -1.64 -1.83 -28.64
C GLY A 990 -1.60 -3.12 -27.82
N LEU A 991 -1.61 -3.01 -26.49
CA LEU A 991 -1.67 -4.17 -25.59
C LEU A 991 -3.00 -4.94 -25.72
N MET A 992 -4.13 -4.22 -25.84
CA MET A 992 -5.45 -4.84 -25.99
C MET A 992 -5.63 -5.62 -27.29
N LYS A 993 -4.91 -5.30 -28.38
CA LYS A 993 -4.91 -6.11 -29.62
C LYS A 993 -4.35 -7.52 -29.44
N THR A 994 -3.46 -7.71 -28.46
CA THR A 994 -2.93 -9.05 -28.09
C THR A 994 -3.73 -9.70 -26.96
N PHE A 995 -4.36 -8.90 -26.09
CA PHE A 995 -5.10 -9.35 -24.92
C PHE A 995 -6.40 -10.09 -25.28
N THR A 996 -6.26 -11.36 -25.64
CA THR A 996 -7.38 -12.25 -25.93
C THR A 996 -7.86 -12.89 -24.63
N ILE A 997 -8.90 -12.34 -23.98
CA ILE A 997 -9.57 -13.04 -22.87
C ILE A 997 -10.22 -14.31 -23.43
N ARG A 998 -10.01 -15.48 -22.79
CA ARG A 998 -10.81 -16.68 -23.08
C ARG A 998 -12.26 -16.40 -22.68
N GLN A 999 -13.13 -16.15 -23.66
CA GLN A 999 -14.53 -15.76 -23.43
C GLN A 999 -15.31 -16.76 -22.56
N THR A 1000 -14.89 -18.03 -22.52
CA THR A 1000 -15.48 -19.06 -21.65
C THR A 1000 -15.05 -18.95 -20.18
N ASN A 1001 -13.93 -18.28 -19.87
CA ASN A 1001 -13.30 -18.19 -18.54
C ASN A 1001 -12.78 -16.76 -18.23
N PRO A 1002 -13.63 -15.72 -18.07
CA PRO A 1002 -13.17 -14.36 -17.75
C PRO A 1002 -12.38 -14.19 -16.43
N MET A 1003 -12.48 -15.11 -15.44
CA MET A 1003 -11.81 -14.96 -14.13
C MET A 1003 -10.30 -15.27 -14.11
N TYR A 1004 -9.47 -14.33 -14.58
CA TYR A 1004 -7.99 -14.46 -14.54
C TYR A 1004 -7.30 -13.93 -13.25
N PHE A 1005 -8.04 -13.38 -12.27
CA PHE A 1005 -7.48 -12.52 -11.19
C PHE A 1005 -7.62 -13.06 -9.75
N ILE A 1006 -7.24 -14.32 -9.57
CA ILE A 1006 -7.26 -15.05 -8.29
C ILE A 1006 -5.90 -15.72 -8.00
#